data_AF-A0A8E1V722-F1
#
_entry.id   AF-A0A8E1V722-F1
#
_cell.length_a   1.000
_cell.length_b   1.000
_cell.length_c   1.000
_cell.angle_alpha   90.00
_cell.angle_beta   90.00
_cell.angle_gamma   90.00
#
_symmetry.space_group_name_H-M   'P 1'
#
loop_
_entity.id
_entity.type
_entity.pdbx_description
1 polymer ?
#
loop_
_entity_poly.entity_id
_entity_poly.type
_entity_poly.pdbx_seq_one_letter_code
_entity_poly.pdbx_strand_id
1 'polypeptide(L)'
;MLFSDTSASSSHPVLSPPVVIVAERGWYNDPQKRWQGTVQTPDAVEVIVTVNGGNPLRVPVINGHFEWMPPQPMADGEYQLTFTAVDAAGNHSAPTRVDYNIDTHPPARPIIEAIEDHVAGGVEDGNSIRRNGYTNDDQPVVRGQVEANALVYLYNGNQLLASVRADAQGNWQAQLDLPQDGTYNLTAQAEDRADNRSQPSPKWTFHLDTLTPETPTFSYYDDNRGLYQGQFGRGKPTDDVRPELHGEAEPGSVVRIQYAAPGGKWVVGGTATVDSSGHWHWTPPQDLLPDGDWRFRSRSSDKAGNVSQWSDSWTLTIDTRINTPAILQAIDDVGTIQPVLPGQTTDDKRLDFSGQAEPYSQVTLYQNGVAAGSATVGADGRWQITPDRDMQPGSNNFTVKAVDLAGNISNYAPNWAINYDSGVKHSSGEENWNCRANTSWQTGRVYQYGGLKVTELKHGTSNNCFYTGIMNRPDGYESKAIEMLDHSVVQFDFGATNYVEFNYGYLHNCDTYVDIFSPSGELLGREYLQPGGASRSEQGLNTFSWQAPAGQQIGYIDVHSGEDPDTYKKVLCWNVLVKRDVGWIIDTVRWGKDESLIQHHTLPETQEQEGAQLHLNDVQQWLAAHSGQPLQGFSALVLEGEHQQLDYQQLTQHISGLQHIDLTGSGDNLLQLDAQQLLQQAQQDVLLPERTRSWLIDGDAGDVVQLSDSTQFYQQWQQQGTQQSGGKVWQVFESLDHSATLLINNEVMVA
;
A
#
# COMPACT_ATOMS: atom_id res chain seq x y z
N MET A 1 -29.52 5.24 -144.90
CA MET A 1 -30.19 6.40 -144.28
C MET A 1 -30.97 5.92 -143.08
N LEU A 2 -30.72 6.55 -141.93
CA LEU A 2 -31.58 6.74 -140.76
C LEU A 2 -31.86 5.56 -139.81
N PHE A 3 -31.15 5.66 -138.67
CA PHE A 3 -31.43 5.39 -137.26
C PHE A 3 -31.81 4.00 -136.73
N SER A 4 -30.96 3.61 -135.77
CA SER A 4 -31.15 2.67 -134.66
C SER A 4 -32.36 3.00 -133.80
N ASP A 5 -33.00 1.96 -133.25
CA ASP A 5 -33.42 2.00 -131.85
C ASP A 5 -33.33 0.61 -131.23
N THR A 6 -32.39 0.46 -130.31
CA THR A 6 -32.22 -0.67 -129.42
C THR A 6 -33.26 -0.56 -128.32
N SER A 7 -34.17 -1.53 -128.21
CA SER A 7 -35.05 -1.68 -127.05
C SER A 7 -34.22 -2.08 -125.82
N ALA A 8 -33.84 -1.07 -125.02
CA ALA A 8 -33.27 -1.26 -123.70
C ALA A 8 -34.31 -1.90 -122.77
N SER A 9 -33.85 -2.88 -121.99
CA SER A 9 -34.58 -3.51 -120.91
C SER A 9 -35.04 -2.47 -119.88
N SER A 10 -36.30 -2.56 -119.46
CA SER A 10 -36.86 -1.81 -118.33
C SER A 10 -36.37 -2.37 -116.99
N SER A 11 -35.06 -2.52 -116.81
CA SER A 11 -34.43 -2.74 -115.52
C SER A 11 -33.77 -1.42 -115.13
N HIS A 12 -34.52 -0.56 -114.45
CA HIS A 12 -33.93 0.61 -113.79
C HIS A 12 -32.77 0.11 -112.91
N PRO A 13 -31.56 0.67 -113.02
CA PRO A 13 -30.46 0.29 -112.14
C PRO A 13 -30.90 0.58 -110.71
N VAL A 14 -31.02 -0.46 -109.89
CA VAL A 14 -31.35 -0.30 -108.47
C VAL A 14 -30.10 0.24 -107.80
N LEU A 15 -30.09 1.53 -107.49
CA LEU A 15 -28.99 2.14 -106.77
C LEU A 15 -28.92 1.54 -105.35
N SER A 16 -27.73 1.07 -104.98
CA SER A 16 -27.48 0.58 -103.61
C SER A 16 -27.41 1.76 -102.64
N PRO A 17 -27.96 1.63 -101.42
CA PRO A 17 -27.81 2.65 -100.38
C PRO A 17 -26.33 2.94 -100.07
N PRO A 18 -25.96 4.20 -99.74
CA PRO A 18 -24.62 4.54 -99.27
C PRO A 18 -24.24 3.76 -98.00
N VAL A 19 -22.99 3.30 -97.90
CA VAL A 19 -22.45 2.70 -96.66
C VAL A 19 -21.75 3.78 -95.87
N VAL A 20 -22.18 4.02 -94.63
CA VAL A 20 -21.63 5.06 -93.75
C VAL A 20 -21.01 4.40 -92.52
N ILE A 21 -19.85 4.89 -92.08
CA ILE A 21 -19.24 4.43 -90.82
C ILE A 21 -19.94 5.16 -89.67
N VAL A 22 -20.54 4.39 -88.76
CA VAL A 22 -21.25 4.90 -87.58
C VAL A 22 -20.48 4.53 -86.32
N ALA A 23 -20.49 5.40 -85.29
CA ALA A 23 -20.03 5.01 -83.97
C ALA A 23 -21.05 4.05 -83.32
N GLU A 24 -20.58 3.22 -82.39
CA GLU A 24 -21.49 2.43 -81.56
C GLU A 24 -22.42 3.39 -80.78
N ARG A 25 -23.74 3.10 -80.76
CA ARG A 25 -24.77 3.72 -79.89
C ARG A 25 -25.39 5.06 -80.29
N GLY A 26 -24.96 5.71 -81.38
CA GLY A 26 -25.71 6.82 -82.00
C GLY A 26 -25.73 8.17 -81.24
N TRP A 27 -24.97 8.30 -80.15
CA TRP A 27 -24.76 9.54 -79.39
C TRP A 27 -23.33 10.07 -79.59
N TYR A 28 -23.16 11.39 -79.65
CA TYR A 28 -21.90 12.03 -79.99
C TYR A 28 -21.71 13.34 -79.22
N ASN A 29 -20.51 13.55 -78.69
CA ASN A 29 -20.06 14.83 -78.12
C ASN A 29 -19.47 15.82 -79.14
N ASP A 30 -19.38 15.41 -80.39
CA ASP A 30 -18.96 16.27 -81.49
C ASP A 30 -20.22 16.78 -82.22
N PRO A 31 -20.62 18.05 -82.02
CA PRO A 31 -21.80 18.64 -82.66
C PRO A 31 -21.60 18.96 -84.14
N GLN A 32 -20.39 18.75 -84.67
CA GLN A 32 -20.05 18.99 -86.07
C GLN A 32 -19.23 17.83 -86.65
N LYS A 33 -19.69 16.60 -86.37
CA LYS A 33 -19.01 15.38 -86.78
C LYS A 33 -18.88 15.30 -88.30
N ARG A 34 -17.68 14.92 -88.73
CA ARG A 34 -17.37 14.56 -90.11
C ARG A 34 -17.82 13.13 -90.41
N TRP A 35 -18.71 13.01 -91.38
CA TRP A 35 -19.27 11.76 -91.88
C TRP A 35 -18.58 11.35 -93.17
N GLN A 36 -18.17 10.09 -93.25
CA GLN A 36 -17.54 9.51 -94.42
C GLN A 36 -18.23 8.20 -94.80
N GLY A 37 -18.35 7.95 -96.09
CA GLY A 37 -18.97 6.74 -96.60
C GLY A 37 -18.59 6.40 -98.02
N THR A 38 -19.07 5.24 -98.47
CA THR A 38 -18.88 4.73 -99.83
C THR A 38 -20.21 4.53 -100.53
N VAL A 39 -20.19 4.66 -101.85
CA VAL A 39 -21.31 4.34 -102.72
C VAL A 39 -20.83 3.29 -103.72
N GLN A 40 -21.45 2.12 -103.71
CA GLN A 40 -21.01 0.95 -104.51
C GLN A 40 -21.55 0.96 -105.95
N THR A 41 -22.13 2.07 -106.40
CA THR A 41 -22.71 2.19 -107.74
C THR A 41 -21.86 3.10 -108.64
N PRO A 42 -21.37 2.60 -109.80
CA PRO A 42 -20.43 3.34 -110.66
C PRO A 42 -20.93 4.71 -111.16
N ASP A 43 -22.25 4.89 -111.25
CA ASP A 43 -22.88 6.07 -111.87
C ASP A 43 -23.39 7.11 -110.84
N ALA A 44 -23.18 6.89 -109.54
CA ALA A 44 -23.56 7.86 -108.50
C ALA A 44 -22.64 9.08 -108.52
N VAL A 45 -23.23 10.27 -108.68
CA VAL A 45 -22.50 11.55 -108.78
C VAL A 45 -22.59 12.38 -107.51
N GLU A 46 -23.63 12.17 -106.69
CA GLU A 46 -23.84 12.87 -105.44
C GLU A 46 -24.58 12.00 -104.41
N VAL A 47 -24.47 12.36 -103.13
CA VAL A 47 -25.30 11.87 -102.03
C VAL A 47 -26.13 13.04 -101.51
N ILE A 48 -27.44 12.86 -101.45
CA ILE A 48 -28.35 13.77 -100.75
C ILE A 48 -28.33 13.40 -99.27
N VAL A 49 -27.95 14.37 -98.44
CA VAL A 49 -28.04 14.28 -96.98
C VAL A 49 -29.22 15.12 -96.51
N THR A 50 -30.11 14.54 -95.69
CA THR A 50 -31.11 15.31 -94.93
C THR A 50 -30.94 15.08 -93.44
N VAL A 51 -31.18 16.13 -92.66
CA VAL A 51 -31.26 16.09 -91.20
C VAL A 51 -32.73 16.20 -90.81
N ASN A 52 -33.28 15.21 -90.11
CA ASN A 52 -34.69 15.15 -89.70
C ASN A 52 -35.69 15.38 -90.86
N GLY A 53 -35.34 14.98 -92.08
CA GLY A 53 -36.16 15.20 -93.29
C GLY A 53 -36.26 16.66 -93.75
N GLY A 54 -35.40 17.54 -93.23
CA GLY A 54 -35.29 18.95 -93.63
C GLY A 54 -34.68 19.15 -95.01
N ASN A 55 -34.22 20.37 -95.28
CA ASN A 55 -33.71 20.75 -96.61
C ASN A 55 -32.56 19.83 -97.08
N PRO A 56 -32.64 19.26 -98.30
CA PRO A 56 -31.62 18.36 -98.80
C PRO A 56 -30.31 19.11 -99.12
N LEU A 57 -29.21 18.57 -98.61
CA LEU A 57 -27.86 19.01 -98.93
C LEU A 57 -27.23 18.02 -99.90
N ARG A 58 -26.69 18.53 -101.01
CA ARG A 58 -26.05 17.73 -102.06
C ARG A 58 -24.55 17.66 -101.83
N VAL A 59 -24.02 16.45 -101.72
CA VAL A 59 -22.61 16.17 -101.43
C VAL A 59 -22.02 15.42 -102.62
N PRO A 60 -20.92 15.90 -103.22
CA PRO A 60 -20.33 15.22 -104.37
C PRO A 60 -19.79 13.83 -103.98
N VAL A 61 -19.96 12.85 -104.88
CA VAL A 61 -19.29 11.54 -104.80
C VAL A 61 -18.05 11.59 -105.69
N ILE A 62 -16.89 11.33 -105.11
CA ILE A 62 -15.60 11.32 -105.82
C ILE A 62 -14.98 9.95 -105.66
N ASN A 63 -14.74 9.25 -106.79
CA ASN A 63 -14.18 7.90 -106.82
C ASN A 63 -14.94 6.89 -105.93
N GLY A 64 -16.27 7.01 -105.85
CA GLY A 64 -17.12 6.13 -105.02
C GLY A 64 -17.15 6.48 -103.52
N HIS A 65 -16.56 7.60 -103.11
CA HIS A 65 -16.55 8.08 -101.72
C HIS A 65 -17.29 9.41 -101.59
N PHE A 66 -17.90 9.65 -100.43
CA PHE A 66 -18.45 10.95 -100.08
C PHE A 66 -18.00 11.34 -98.67
N GLU A 67 -17.97 12.65 -98.43
CA GLU A 67 -17.68 13.23 -97.12
C GLU A 67 -18.62 14.40 -96.86
N TRP A 68 -19.26 14.40 -95.69
CA TRP A 68 -20.19 15.43 -95.28
C TRP A 68 -19.96 15.84 -93.83
N MET A 69 -20.20 17.10 -93.54
CA MET A 69 -20.17 17.64 -92.19
C MET A 69 -21.30 18.68 -92.06
N PRO A 70 -21.98 18.78 -90.91
CA PRO A 70 -22.94 19.85 -90.69
C PRO A 70 -22.29 21.23 -90.98
N PRO A 71 -22.98 22.14 -91.70
CA PRO A 71 -22.42 23.44 -92.07
C PRO A 71 -22.18 24.37 -90.87
N GLN A 72 -22.84 24.10 -89.75
CA GLN A 72 -22.63 24.71 -88.43
C GLN A 72 -22.76 23.62 -87.36
N PRO A 73 -22.15 23.79 -86.17
CA PRO A 73 -22.40 22.92 -85.03
C PRO A 73 -23.90 22.81 -84.75
N MET A 74 -24.39 21.59 -84.62
CA MET A 74 -25.77 21.28 -84.29
C MET A 74 -25.96 21.36 -82.76
N ALA A 75 -27.13 21.84 -82.32
CA ALA A 75 -27.44 21.91 -80.89
C ALA A 75 -27.69 20.52 -80.33
N ASP A 76 -27.59 20.35 -79.01
CA ASP A 76 -27.93 19.09 -78.34
C ASP A 76 -29.36 18.65 -78.64
N GLY A 77 -29.54 17.35 -78.87
CA GLY A 77 -30.82 16.76 -79.25
C GLY A 77 -30.69 15.51 -80.10
N GLU A 78 -31.83 14.90 -80.40
CA GLU A 78 -31.89 13.71 -81.25
C GLU A 78 -32.03 14.09 -82.72
N TYR A 79 -31.20 13.49 -83.57
CA TYR A 79 -31.23 13.74 -85.01
C TYR A 79 -31.14 12.45 -85.80
N GLN A 80 -31.93 12.37 -86.87
CA GLN A 80 -31.83 11.33 -87.87
C GLN A 80 -31.24 11.90 -89.15
N LEU A 81 -30.07 11.41 -89.52
CA LEU A 81 -29.46 11.65 -90.81
C LEU A 81 -29.95 10.60 -91.81
N THR A 82 -30.22 11.03 -93.04
CA THR A 82 -30.42 10.11 -94.16
C THR A 82 -29.46 10.41 -95.29
N PHE A 83 -28.85 9.37 -95.85
CA PHE A 83 -27.94 9.44 -96.98
C PHE A 83 -28.56 8.70 -98.16
N THR A 84 -28.81 9.41 -99.27
CA THR A 84 -29.43 8.86 -100.50
C THR A 84 -28.51 9.10 -101.68
N ALA A 85 -28.03 8.05 -102.34
CA ALA A 85 -27.22 8.20 -103.55
C ALA A 85 -28.09 8.64 -104.74
N VAL A 86 -27.57 9.52 -105.57
CA VAL A 86 -28.20 9.99 -106.81
C VAL A 86 -27.25 9.78 -107.99
N ASP A 87 -27.74 9.15 -109.06
CA ASP A 87 -26.98 8.97 -110.29
C ASP A 87 -27.05 10.17 -111.24
N ALA A 88 -26.25 10.15 -112.31
CA ALA A 88 -26.24 11.22 -113.31
C ALA A 88 -27.60 11.42 -114.04
N ALA A 89 -28.49 10.41 -114.02
CA ALA A 89 -29.83 10.49 -114.60
C ALA A 89 -30.89 11.01 -113.60
N GLY A 90 -30.52 11.21 -112.33
CA GLY A 90 -31.40 11.67 -111.26
C GLY A 90 -32.19 10.56 -110.57
N ASN A 91 -31.84 9.28 -110.74
CA ASN A 91 -32.45 8.19 -109.96
C ASN A 91 -31.91 8.18 -108.53
N HIS A 92 -32.72 7.74 -107.57
CA HIS A 92 -32.38 7.73 -106.13
C HIS A 92 -32.28 6.30 -105.58
N SER A 93 -31.31 6.06 -104.69
CA SER A 93 -31.27 4.83 -103.88
C SER A 93 -32.33 4.82 -102.77
N ALA A 94 -32.52 3.68 -102.10
CA ALA A 94 -33.10 3.71 -100.76
C ALA A 94 -32.15 4.45 -99.79
N PRO A 95 -32.66 5.15 -98.76
CA PRO A 95 -31.83 5.92 -97.84
C PRO A 95 -31.15 5.04 -96.79
N THR A 96 -29.90 5.35 -96.48
CA THR A 96 -29.23 4.85 -95.26
C THR A 96 -29.56 5.80 -94.11
N ARG A 97 -30.12 5.28 -93.02
CA ARG A 97 -30.48 6.05 -91.83
C ARG A 97 -29.41 5.91 -90.76
N VAL A 98 -29.05 7.02 -90.14
CA VAL A 98 -28.08 7.08 -89.05
C VAL A 98 -28.63 8.00 -87.96
N ASP A 99 -28.64 7.52 -86.73
CA ASP A 99 -28.92 8.37 -85.57
C ASP A 99 -27.65 9.16 -85.22
N TYR A 100 -27.79 10.48 -85.15
CA TYR A 100 -26.75 11.44 -84.80
C TYR A 100 -27.24 12.30 -83.64
N ASN A 101 -27.48 11.66 -82.51
CA ASN A 101 -27.90 12.36 -81.31
C ASN A 101 -26.69 13.09 -80.72
N ILE A 102 -26.87 14.36 -80.37
CA ILE A 102 -25.81 15.23 -79.89
C ILE A 102 -26.06 15.52 -78.41
N ASP A 103 -25.03 15.29 -77.61
CA ASP A 103 -24.96 15.71 -76.23
C ASP A 103 -23.56 16.23 -75.97
N THR A 104 -23.44 17.51 -75.68
CA THR A 104 -22.15 18.17 -75.41
C THR A 104 -21.97 18.50 -73.93
N HIS A 105 -22.91 18.09 -73.08
CA HIS A 105 -22.91 18.39 -71.66
C HIS A 105 -22.39 17.20 -70.85
N PRO A 106 -21.29 17.36 -70.11
CA PRO A 106 -20.85 16.31 -69.20
C PRO A 106 -21.89 15.98 -68.13
N PRO A 107 -21.94 14.71 -67.68
CA PRO A 107 -22.74 14.35 -66.52
C PRO A 107 -22.24 15.10 -65.28
N ALA A 108 -23.12 15.29 -64.29
CA ALA A 108 -22.71 15.78 -62.99
C ALA A 108 -21.63 14.86 -62.37
N ARG A 109 -20.73 15.41 -61.54
CA ARG A 109 -19.73 14.59 -60.84
C ARG A 109 -20.44 13.48 -60.04
N PRO A 110 -19.93 12.22 -60.07
CA PRO A 110 -20.50 11.16 -59.26
C PRO A 110 -20.46 11.51 -57.76
N ILE A 111 -21.43 10.98 -57.02
CA ILE A 111 -21.47 10.97 -55.56
C ILE A 111 -21.03 9.59 -55.11
N ILE A 112 -20.02 9.52 -54.25
CA ILE A 112 -19.72 8.32 -53.46
C ILE A 112 -20.54 8.44 -52.18
N GLU A 113 -21.44 7.50 -51.95
CA GLU A 113 -22.34 7.47 -50.78
C GLU A 113 -21.76 6.64 -49.64
N ALA A 114 -21.19 5.47 -49.98
CA ALA A 114 -20.64 4.54 -49.01
C ALA A 114 -19.44 3.77 -49.58
N ILE A 115 -18.55 3.36 -48.68
CA ILE A 115 -17.52 2.35 -48.91
C ILE A 115 -17.68 1.32 -47.79
N GLU A 116 -17.96 0.07 -48.12
CA GLU A 116 -18.41 -0.92 -47.14
C GLU A 116 -17.40 -2.03 -46.95
N ASP A 117 -17.22 -2.36 -45.67
CA ASP A 117 -16.37 -3.43 -45.15
C ASP A 117 -17.25 -4.66 -44.87
N HIS A 118 -16.86 -5.80 -45.42
CA HIS A 118 -17.55 -7.09 -45.26
C HIS A 118 -16.73 -8.13 -44.48
N VAL A 119 -15.61 -7.72 -43.88
CA VAL A 119 -14.75 -8.59 -43.07
C VAL A 119 -15.11 -8.42 -41.59
N ALA A 120 -15.26 -9.54 -40.89
CA ALA A 120 -15.66 -9.53 -39.48
C ALA A 120 -14.64 -8.76 -38.63
N GLY A 121 -15.14 -7.93 -37.70
CA GLY A 121 -14.31 -7.09 -36.84
C GLY A 121 -14.05 -5.68 -37.39
N GLY A 122 -14.23 -5.47 -38.70
CA GLY A 122 -14.19 -4.15 -39.34
C GLY A 122 -15.24 -3.17 -38.82
N VAL A 123 -15.15 -1.91 -39.23
CA VAL A 123 -15.95 -0.80 -38.68
C VAL A 123 -17.46 -1.06 -38.82
N GLU A 124 -18.10 -1.30 -37.66
CA GLU A 124 -19.53 -1.25 -37.32
C GLU A 124 -20.50 -1.98 -38.28
N ASP A 125 -20.76 -3.27 -38.06
CA ASP A 125 -22.03 -3.97 -38.37
C ASP A 125 -22.74 -3.56 -39.69
N GLY A 126 -21.99 -3.41 -40.79
CA GLY A 126 -22.55 -3.07 -42.10
C GLY A 126 -22.75 -1.57 -42.41
N ASN A 127 -22.05 -0.66 -41.71
CA ASN A 127 -22.01 0.77 -42.03
C ASN A 127 -20.75 1.15 -42.84
N SER A 128 -20.87 2.24 -43.62
CA SER A 128 -19.77 2.75 -44.44
C SER A 128 -18.52 3.12 -43.63
N ILE A 129 -17.35 2.75 -44.14
CA ILE A 129 -16.02 3.23 -43.72
C ILE A 129 -16.04 4.76 -43.70
N ARG A 130 -15.78 5.34 -42.52
CA ARG A 130 -15.79 6.80 -42.34
C ARG A 130 -14.67 7.44 -43.16
N ARG A 131 -14.80 8.74 -43.47
CA ARG A 131 -13.70 9.49 -44.10
C ARG A 131 -12.50 9.55 -43.15
N ASN A 132 -11.33 9.18 -43.66
CA ASN A 132 -10.10 8.92 -42.91
C ASN A 132 -10.23 7.77 -41.89
N GLY A 133 -11.20 6.86 -42.10
CA GLY A 133 -11.37 5.64 -41.31
C GLY A 133 -10.44 4.51 -41.77
N TYR A 134 -10.55 3.37 -41.08
CA TYR A 134 -9.77 2.16 -41.31
C TYR A 134 -10.69 1.01 -41.73
N THR A 135 -10.15 0.02 -42.44
CA THR A 135 -10.84 -1.21 -42.84
C THR A 135 -9.86 -2.37 -42.91
N ASN A 136 -10.34 -3.56 -42.58
CA ASN A 136 -9.61 -4.82 -42.77
C ASN A 136 -10.09 -5.61 -44.00
N ASP A 137 -10.91 -4.99 -44.84
CA ASP A 137 -11.42 -5.55 -46.09
C ASP A 137 -10.60 -5.03 -47.27
N ASP A 138 -9.85 -5.92 -47.93
CA ASP A 138 -9.09 -5.65 -49.14
C ASP A 138 -9.97 -5.64 -50.40
N GLN A 139 -11.26 -5.98 -50.27
CA GLN A 139 -12.26 -5.95 -51.34
C GLN A 139 -13.52 -5.14 -50.98
N PRO A 140 -13.37 -3.87 -50.55
CA PRO A 140 -14.51 -3.10 -50.09
C PRO A 140 -15.46 -2.76 -51.24
N VAL A 141 -16.75 -2.63 -50.93
CA VAL A 141 -17.79 -2.27 -51.92
C VAL A 141 -18.10 -0.78 -51.86
N VAL A 142 -17.89 -0.08 -52.96
CA VAL A 142 -18.20 1.35 -53.11
C VAL A 142 -19.57 1.50 -53.74
N ARG A 143 -20.45 2.30 -53.15
CA ARG A 143 -21.77 2.64 -53.71
C ARG A 143 -21.92 4.14 -53.91
N GLY A 144 -22.74 4.51 -54.87
CA GLY A 144 -22.99 5.91 -55.16
C GLY A 144 -24.06 6.18 -56.21
N GLN A 145 -24.15 7.44 -56.59
CA GLN A 145 -25.11 7.95 -57.60
C GLN A 145 -24.42 8.78 -58.66
N VAL A 146 -24.94 8.72 -59.89
CA VAL A 146 -24.59 9.60 -61.01
C VAL A 146 -25.74 9.61 -62.03
N GLU A 147 -25.55 10.23 -63.18
CA GLU A 147 -26.48 10.14 -64.29
C GLU A 147 -26.79 8.68 -64.69
N ALA A 148 -28.08 8.40 -64.95
CA ALA A 148 -28.55 7.08 -65.30
C ALA A 148 -27.81 6.50 -66.51
N ASN A 149 -27.36 5.25 -66.42
CA ASN A 149 -26.61 4.54 -67.46
C ASN A 149 -25.20 5.08 -67.78
N ALA A 150 -24.70 6.10 -67.08
CA ALA A 150 -23.33 6.57 -67.24
C ALA A 150 -22.33 5.50 -66.78
N LEU A 151 -21.14 5.48 -67.39
CA LEU A 151 -20.03 4.63 -66.99
C LEU A 151 -19.19 5.35 -65.93
N VAL A 152 -19.14 4.80 -64.71
CA VAL A 152 -18.37 5.31 -63.59
C VAL A 152 -16.99 4.67 -63.57
N TYR A 153 -15.97 5.49 -63.37
CA TYR A 153 -14.57 5.11 -63.19
C TYR A 153 -14.11 5.50 -61.79
N LEU A 154 -13.57 4.56 -61.03
CA LEU A 154 -13.05 4.75 -59.67
C LEU A 154 -11.53 4.79 -59.67
N TYR A 155 -10.95 5.83 -59.08
CA TYR A 155 -9.52 6.08 -59.07
C TYR A 155 -8.94 6.24 -57.67
N ASN A 156 -7.73 5.71 -57.46
CA ASN A 156 -6.83 6.12 -56.37
C ASN A 156 -5.75 7.05 -56.95
N GLY A 157 -5.89 8.36 -56.74
CA GLY A 157 -5.09 9.34 -57.48
C GLY A 157 -5.32 9.20 -58.99
N ASN A 158 -4.30 8.76 -59.73
CA ASN A 158 -4.38 8.53 -61.18
C ASN A 158 -4.56 7.06 -61.57
N GLN A 159 -4.49 6.13 -60.62
CA GLN A 159 -4.64 4.70 -60.89
C GLN A 159 -6.12 4.35 -60.96
N LEU A 160 -6.57 3.81 -62.09
CA LEU A 160 -7.91 3.23 -62.22
C LEU A 160 -7.98 1.94 -61.38
N LEU A 161 -8.93 1.89 -60.46
CA LEU A 161 -9.19 0.72 -59.61
C LEU A 161 -10.32 -0.14 -60.18
N ALA A 162 -11.43 0.48 -60.59
CA ALA A 162 -12.60 -0.22 -61.09
C ALA A 162 -13.43 0.68 -62.02
N SER A 163 -14.29 0.06 -62.82
CA SER A 163 -15.33 0.77 -63.57
C SER A 163 -16.64 0.01 -63.55
N VAL A 164 -17.77 0.73 -63.43
CA VAL A 164 -19.10 0.13 -63.40
C VAL A 164 -20.12 1.05 -64.08
N ARG A 165 -21.14 0.48 -64.73
CA ARG A 165 -22.23 1.26 -65.31
C ARG A 165 -23.32 1.50 -64.26
N ALA A 166 -23.76 2.75 -64.12
CA ALA A 166 -24.92 3.10 -63.31
C ALA A 166 -26.21 2.50 -63.89
N ASP A 167 -27.15 2.16 -63.03
CA ASP A 167 -28.47 1.64 -63.43
C ASP A 167 -29.35 2.74 -64.06
N ALA A 168 -30.59 2.39 -64.40
CA ALA A 168 -31.55 3.32 -65.00
C ALA A 168 -32.03 4.42 -64.04
N GLN A 169 -31.74 4.29 -62.75
CA GLN A 169 -32.03 5.25 -61.70
C GLN A 169 -30.80 6.08 -61.31
N GLY A 170 -29.62 5.76 -61.86
CA GLY A 170 -28.36 6.45 -61.56
C GLY A 170 -27.57 5.83 -60.42
N ASN A 171 -28.03 4.73 -59.80
CA ASN A 171 -27.27 4.08 -58.73
C ASN A 171 -26.18 3.20 -59.32
N TRP A 172 -25.05 3.11 -58.62
CA TRP A 172 -23.96 2.23 -59.01
C TRP A 172 -23.30 1.61 -57.78
N GLN A 173 -22.72 0.43 -57.97
CA GLN A 173 -21.92 -0.27 -56.98
C GLN A 173 -20.72 -0.94 -57.64
N ALA A 174 -19.55 -0.86 -57.03
CA ALA A 174 -18.35 -1.52 -57.51
C ALA A 174 -17.55 -2.10 -56.34
N GLN A 175 -17.15 -3.35 -56.46
CA GLN A 175 -16.18 -3.97 -55.56
C GLN A 175 -14.78 -3.55 -56.01
N LEU A 176 -13.96 -3.10 -55.07
CA LEU A 176 -12.54 -2.83 -55.30
C LEU A 176 -11.71 -4.09 -55.08
N ASP A 177 -10.49 -4.10 -55.60
CA ASP A 177 -9.46 -5.10 -55.32
C ASP A 177 -8.18 -4.33 -54.97
N LEU A 178 -7.87 -4.27 -53.67
CA LEU A 178 -6.83 -3.41 -53.10
C LEU A 178 -5.64 -4.28 -52.65
N PRO A 179 -4.56 -4.38 -53.44
CA PRO A 179 -3.55 -5.42 -53.25
C PRO A 179 -2.58 -5.18 -52.10
N GLN A 180 -2.59 -3.99 -51.47
CA GLN A 180 -1.62 -3.60 -50.46
C GLN A 180 -2.24 -2.69 -49.41
N ASP A 181 -1.86 -2.92 -48.16
CA ASP A 181 -2.19 -2.03 -47.04
C ASP A 181 -1.63 -0.62 -47.26
N GLY A 182 -2.35 0.37 -46.74
CA GLY A 182 -1.96 1.77 -46.83
C GLY A 182 -3.14 2.72 -47.03
N THR A 183 -2.81 3.94 -47.42
CA THR A 183 -3.82 5.02 -47.57
C THR A 183 -4.36 5.08 -48.99
N TYR A 184 -5.68 4.98 -49.12
CA TYR A 184 -6.39 5.08 -50.39
C TYR A 184 -7.15 6.40 -50.47
N ASN A 185 -7.04 7.06 -51.61
CA ASN A 185 -7.58 8.39 -51.88
C ASN A 185 -8.59 8.30 -53.03
N LEU A 186 -9.77 7.77 -52.74
CA LEU A 186 -10.76 7.41 -53.75
C LEU A 186 -11.44 8.64 -54.34
N THR A 187 -11.56 8.66 -55.67
CA THR A 187 -12.39 9.59 -56.44
C THR A 187 -13.14 8.85 -57.53
N ALA A 188 -14.28 9.39 -57.97
CA ALA A 188 -15.08 8.84 -59.05
C ALA A 188 -15.25 9.87 -60.18
N GLN A 189 -15.22 9.42 -61.44
CA GLN A 189 -15.62 10.20 -62.62
C GLN A 189 -16.66 9.42 -63.43
N ALA A 190 -17.59 10.09 -64.08
CA ALA A 190 -18.55 9.46 -64.97
C ALA A 190 -18.32 9.88 -66.43
N GLU A 191 -18.68 8.98 -67.33
CA GLU A 191 -18.77 9.19 -68.77
C GLU A 191 -20.20 8.86 -69.21
N ASP A 192 -20.85 9.80 -69.89
CA ASP A 192 -22.20 9.58 -70.43
C ASP A 192 -22.17 8.69 -71.69
N ARG A 193 -23.28 8.65 -72.43
CA ARG A 193 -23.37 7.86 -73.67
C ARG A 193 -22.75 8.52 -74.89
N ALA A 194 -22.45 9.81 -74.82
CA ALA A 194 -21.83 10.63 -75.85
C ALA A 194 -20.31 10.77 -75.63
N ASP A 195 -19.75 10.09 -74.63
CA ASP A 195 -18.36 10.14 -74.20
C ASP A 195 -17.95 11.48 -73.55
N ASN A 196 -18.89 12.27 -73.00
CA ASN A 196 -18.53 13.42 -72.16
C ASN A 196 -18.15 12.96 -70.76
N ARG A 197 -17.05 13.49 -70.21
CA ARG A 197 -16.54 13.15 -68.87
C ARG A 197 -16.85 14.22 -67.82
N SER A 198 -17.37 13.80 -66.68
CA SER A 198 -17.62 14.66 -65.53
C SER A 198 -16.33 15.18 -64.89
N GLN A 199 -16.46 16.20 -64.02
CA GLN A 199 -15.43 16.47 -63.02
C GLN A 199 -15.32 15.30 -62.01
N PRO A 200 -14.16 15.10 -61.35
CA PRO A 200 -14.04 14.12 -60.27
C PRO A 200 -14.95 14.43 -59.07
N SER A 201 -15.38 13.39 -58.37
CA SER A 201 -16.01 13.50 -57.05
C SER A 201 -15.05 14.10 -56.02
N PRO A 202 -15.54 14.63 -54.88
CA PRO A 202 -14.69 14.89 -53.73
C PRO A 202 -13.95 13.63 -53.29
N LYS A 203 -12.71 13.81 -52.82
CA LYS A 203 -11.85 12.73 -52.35
C LYS A 203 -12.42 12.06 -51.09
N TRP A 204 -12.46 10.73 -51.08
CA TRP A 204 -12.73 9.90 -49.91
C TRP A 204 -11.46 9.15 -49.52
N THR A 205 -10.82 9.61 -48.45
CA THR A 205 -9.63 8.94 -47.89
C THR A 205 -10.05 7.82 -46.95
N PHE A 206 -9.38 6.68 -46.99
CA PHE A 206 -9.46 5.62 -45.98
C PHE A 206 -8.13 4.85 -45.92
N HIS A 207 -7.96 4.02 -44.89
CA HIS A 207 -6.75 3.24 -44.65
C HIS A 207 -7.10 1.75 -44.67
N LEU A 208 -6.45 0.98 -45.55
CA LEU A 208 -6.52 -0.47 -45.55
C LEU A 208 -5.40 -1.00 -44.65
N ASP A 209 -5.76 -1.87 -43.72
CA ASP A 209 -4.83 -2.60 -42.86
C ASP A 209 -5.40 -4.00 -42.64
N THR A 210 -4.74 -4.98 -43.25
CA THR A 210 -5.13 -6.39 -43.19
C THR A 210 -4.24 -7.19 -42.23
N LEU A 211 -3.27 -6.53 -41.60
CA LEU A 211 -2.32 -7.18 -40.72
C LEU A 211 -2.92 -7.38 -39.34
N THR A 212 -2.79 -8.60 -38.84
CA THR A 212 -3.21 -8.91 -37.48
C THR A 212 -2.19 -8.34 -36.47
N PRO A 213 -2.64 -7.65 -35.40
CA PRO A 213 -1.74 -7.14 -34.37
C PRO A 213 -1.01 -8.30 -33.66
N GLU A 214 0.18 -8.02 -33.14
CA GLU A 214 0.89 -8.96 -32.27
C GLU A 214 0.07 -9.27 -30.99
N THR A 215 0.28 -10.46 -30.43
CA THR A 215 -0.38 -10.86 -29.19
C THR A 215 0.09 -10.00 -28.02
N PRO A 216 -0.82 -9.40 -27.23
CA PRO A 216 -0.44 -8.63 -26.04
C PRO A 216 0.32 -9.47 -25.02
N THR A 217 1.20 -8.81 -24.26
CA THR A 217 1.97 -9.42 -23.17
C THR A 217 1.42 -9.02 -21.82
N PHE A 218 1.71 -9.81 -20.78
CA PHE A 218 1.59 -9.39 -19.37
C PHE A 218 3.00 -9.18 -18.81
N SER A 219 3.30 -7.96 -18.37
CA SER A 219 4.64 -7.54 -17.94
C SER A 219 4.83 -7.68 -16.44
N TYR A 220 3.94 -7.08 -15.65
CA TYR A 220 3.99 -7.05 -14.19
C TYR A 220 2.59 -6.77 -13.61
N TYR A 221 2.47 -6.81 -12.29
CA TYR A 221 1.30 -6.33 -11.57
C TYR A 221 1.71 -5.36 -10.46
N ASP A 222 0.80 -4.46 -10.10
CA ASP A 222 0.94 -3.59 -8.94
C ASP A 222 0.03 -4.07 -7.80
N ASP A 223 0.60 -4.09 -6.61
CA ASP A 223 -0.06 -4.41 -5.34
C ASP A 223 -0.10 -3.15 -4.47
N ASN A 224 -1.26 -2.83 -3.90
CA ASN A 224 -1.45 -1.70 -2.99
C ASN A 224 -1.98 -2.10 -1.60
N ARG A 225 -1.84 -3.37 -1.21
CA ARG A 225 -2.33 -3.95 0.04
C ARG A 225 -1.18 -4.54 0.87
N GLY A 226 -1.48 -4.75 2.15
CA GLY A 226 -0.57 -5.47 3.06
C GLY A 226 0.80 -4.85 3.27
N LEU A 227 1.72 -5.72 3.68
CA LEU A 227 3.13 -5.38 3.96
C LEU A 227 3.94 -5.19 2.67
N TYR A 228 3.59 -5.92 1.60
CA TYR A 228 4.35 -5.96 0.36
C TYR A 228 3.63 -5.21 -0.76
N GLN A 229 3.82 -3.89 -0.78
CA GLN A 229 3.24 -3.02 -1.80
C GLN A 229 4.24 -2.67 -2.90
N GLY A 230 3.72 -2.37 -4.09
CA GLY A 230 4.48 -1.89 -5.24
C GLY A 230 4.41 -2.81 -6.46
N GLN A 231 5.38 -2.66 -7.35
CA GLN A 231 5.43 -3.35 -8.64
C GLN A 231 6.12 -4.70 -8.53
N PHE A 232 5.48 -5.76 -8.97
CA PHE A 232 5.99 -7.13 -8.91
C PHE A 232 5.94 -7.87 -10.25
N GLY A 233 6.98 -8.64 -10.51
CA GLY A 233 7.08 -9.51 -11.68
C GLY A 233 6.27 -10.81 -11.50
N ARG A 234 6.50 -11.76 -12.41
CA ARG A 234 5.81 -13.05 -12.39
C ARG A 234 6.23 -13.91 -11.19
N GLY A 235 5.27 -14.68 -10.65
CA GLY A 235 5.53 -15.77 -9.70
C GLY A 235 5.54 -15.37 -8.23
N LYS A 236 5.44 -14.08 -7.90
CA LYS A 236 5.17 -13.64 -6.53
C LYS A 236 3.65 -13.66 -6.26
N PRO A 237 3.19 -14.25 -5.14
CA PRO A 237 1.79 -14.10 -4.72
C PRO A 237 1.51 -12.70 -4.17
N THR A 238 0.24 -12.36 -4.02
CA THR A 238 -0.24 -11.05 -3.55
C THR A 238 -1.45 -11.19 -2.63
N ASP A 239 -1.55 -10.33 -1.61
CA ASP A 239 -2.73 -10.20 -0.75
C ASP A 239 -3.77 -9.21 -1.29
N ASP A 240 -3.47 -8.53 -2.41
CA ASP A 240 -4.42 -7.71 -3.13
C ASP A 240 -5.37 -8.60 -3.97
N VAL A 241 -6.67 -8.52 -3.68
CA VAL A 241 -7.71 -9.22 -4.42
C VAL A 241 -8.07 -8.54 -5.75
N ARG A 242 -7.53 -7.35 -6.02
CA ARG A 242 -7.73 -6.60 -7.27
C ARG A 242 -6.43 -5.92 -7.74
N PRO A 243 -5.35 -6.69 -7.98
CA PRO A 243 -4.07 -6.15 -8.41
C PRO A 243 -4.20 -5.52 -9.80
N GLU A 244 -3.50 -4.41 -10.05
CA GLU A 244 -3.48 -3.79 -11.38
C GLU A 244 -2.49 -4.53 -12.29
N LEU A 245 -2.96 -5.06 -13.41
CA LEU A 245 -2.14 -5.80 -14.36
C LEU A 245 -1.66 -4.88 -15.48
N HIS A 246 -0.37 -4.98 -15.81
CA HIS A 246 0.26 -4.17 -16.86
C HIS A 246 0.82 -5.04 -17.97
N GLY A 247 0.89 -4.49 -19.17
CA GLY A 247 1.38 -5.20 -20.34
C GLY A 247 1.69 -4.32 -21.52
N GLU A 248 2.10 -4.96 -22.62
CA GLU A 248 2.39 -4.29 -23.89
C GLU A 248 1.51 -4.84 -25.02
N ALA A 249 1.21 -4.00 -26.00
CA ALA A 249 0.48 -4.31 -27.22
C ALA A 249 0.70 -3.21 -28.27
N GLU A 250 0.12 -3.37 -29.46
CA GLU A 250 0.25 -2.37 -30.53
C GLU A 250 -0.34 -1.00 -30.10
N PRO A 251 0.40 0.12 -30.29
CA PRO A 251 -0.06 1.44 -29.89
C PRO A 251 -1.43 1.85 -30.48
N GLY A 252 -2.34 2.29 -29.62
CA GLY A 252 -3.69 2.70 -30.02
C GLY A 252 -4.65 1.57 -30.39
N SER A 253 -4.25 0.31 -30.21
CA SER A 253 -5.14 -0.85 -30.23
C SER A 253 -5.93 -0.98 -28.91
N VAL A 254 -6.85 -1.94 -28.86
CA VAL A 254 -7.63 -2.28 -27.66
C VAL A 254 -7.35 -3.71 -27.25
N VAL A 255 -6.86 -3.90 -26.03
CA VAL A 255 -6.64 -5.21 -25.43
C VAL A 255 -7.93 -5.70 -24.78
N ARG A 256 -8.36 -6.92 -25.10
CA ARG A 256 -9.43 -7.63 -24.40
C ARG A 256 -8.82 -8.64 -23.43
N ILE A 257 -9.26 -8.60 -22.17
CA ILE A 257 -8.75 -9.47 -21.10
C ILE A 257 -9.80 -10.51 -20.74
N GLN A 258 -9.34 -11.76 -20.58
CA GLN A 258 -10.09 -12.84 -19.95
C GLN A 258 -9.33 -13.36 -18.73
N TYR A 259 -10.07 -13.79 -17.72
CA TYR A 259 -9.50 -14.42 -16.54
C TYR A 259 -10.30 -15.66 -16.13
N ALA A 260 -9.71 -16.52 -15.31
CA ALA A 260 -10.34 -17.73 -14.80
C ALA A 260 -9.86 -18.01 -13.37
N ALA A 261 -10.80 -18.31 -12.48
CA ALA A 261 -10.54 -18.79 -11.13
C ALA A 261 -9.76 -20.13 -11.14
N PRO A 262 -9.17 -20.54 -10.00
CA PRO A 262 -8.54 -21.86 -9.87
C PRO A 262 -9.50 -22.98 -10.29
N GLY A 263 -9.13 -23.78 -11.30
CA GLY A 263 -9.99 -24.83 -11.87
C GLY A 263 -11.24 -24.35 -12.64
N GLY A 264 -11.42 -23.04 -12.78
CA GLY A 264 -12.58 -22.41 -13.42
C GLY A 264 -12.51 -22.27 -14.95
N LYS A 265 -13.62 -21.82 -15.54
CA LYS A 265 -13.72 -21.48 -16.96
C LYS A 265 -13.30 -20.02 -17.20
N TRP A 266 -12.83 -19.73 -18.42
CA TRP A 266 -12.53 -18.37 -18.85
C TRP A 266 -13.78 -17.49 -18.87
N VAL A 267 -13.69 -16.32 -18.25
CA VAL A 267 -14.70 -15.26 -18.27
C VAL A 267 -14.13 -13.98 -18.88
N VAL A 268 -14.98 -13.16 -19.50
CA VAL A 268 -14.57 -11.87 -20.07
C VAL A 268 -14.44 -10.86 -18.93
N GLY A 269 -13.24 -10.30 -18.77
CA GLY A 269 -12.97 -9.32 -17.72
C GLY A 269 -13.12 -7.87 -18.15
N GLY A 270 -12.98 -7.59 -19.44
CA GLY A 270 -13.16 -6.25 -19.99
C GLY A 270 -12.13 -5.93 -21.07
N THR A 271 -11.88 -4.64 -21.25
CA THR A 271 -10.94 -4.11 -22.23
C THR A 271 -10.06 -3.03 -21.61
N ALA A 272 -8.85 -2.87 -22.15
CA ALA A 272 -7.91 -1.80 -21.86
C ALA A 272 -7.45 -1.16 -23.18
N THR A 273 -7.32 0.17 -23.20
CA THR A 273 -6.75 0.88 -24.35
C THR A 273 -5.23 0.89 -24.26
N VAL A 274 -4.55 0.73 -25.39
CA VAL A 274 -3.10 0.82 -25.47
C VAL A 274 -2.70 2.26 -25.76
N ASP A 275 -1.78 2.81 -24.96
CA ASP A 275 -1.28 4.16 -25.16
C ASP A 275 -0.37 4.29 -26.39
N SER A 276 0.14 5.50 -26.65
CA SER A 276 1.03 5.78 -27.78
C SER A 276 2.40 5.11 -27.69
N SER A 277 2.79 4.66 -26.50
CA SER A 277 4.06 3.99 -26.21
C SER A 277 3.93 2.46 -26.28
N GLY A 278 2.71 1.94 -26.43
CA GLY A 278 2.45 0.50 -26.50
C GLY A 278 2.11 -0.14 -25.16
N HIS A 279 1.85 0.65 -24.11
CA HIS A 279 1.54 0.13 -22.78
C HIS A 279 0.03 0.12 -22.52
N TRP A 280 -0.42 -0.86 -21.74
CA TRP A 280 -1.79 -0.94 -21.24
C TRP A 280 -1.79 -1.41 -19.78
N HIS A 281 -2.83 -1.01 -19.06
CA HIS A 281 -3.09 -1.44 -17.69
C HIS A 281 -4.55 -1.85 -17.53
N TRP A 282 -4.83 -2.77 -16.61
CA TRP A 282 -6.18 -3.25 -16.32
C TRP A 282 -6.30 -3.74 -14.88
N THR A 283 -7.30 -3.24 -14.17
CA THR A 283 -7.67 -3.72 -12.83
C THR A 283 -8.87 -4.66 -12.94
N PRO A 284 -8.88 -5.83 -12.27
CA PRO A 284 -10.05 -6.68 -12.15
C PRO A 284 -11.30 -5.89 -11.71
N PRO A 285 -12.46 -6.10 -12.35
CA PRO A 285 -13.69 -5.39 -11.99
C PRO A 285 -14.34 -5.90 -10.70
N GLN A 286 -13.90 -7.05 -10.19
CA GLN A 286 -14.39 -7.71 -8.98
C GLN A 286 -13.21 -8.37 -8.26
N ASP A 287 -13.39 -8.64 -6.96
CA ASP A 287 -12.42 -9.33 -6.13
C ASP A 287 -12.17 -10.75 -6.67
N LEU A 288 -10.89 -11.10 -6.79
CA LEU A 288 -10.42 -12.39 -7.28
C LEU A 288 -10.45 -13.45 -6.16
N LEU A 289 -11.67 -13.84 -5.77
CA LEU A 289 -11.91 -14.88 -4.76
C LEU A 289 -12.52 -16.15 -5.36
N PRO A 290 -12.13 -17.35 -4.88
CA PRO A 290 -11.27 -17.62 -3.73
C PRO A 290 -9.76 -17.50 -4.05
N ASP A 291 -8.95 -17.49 -2.99
CA ASP A 291 -7.49 -17.60 -3.02
C ASP A 291 -7.02 -18.79 -3.87
N GLY A 292 -5.85 -18.65 -4.50
CA GLY A 292 -5.21 -19.63 -5.36
C GLY A 292 -4.73 -19.04 -6.70
N ASP A 293 -4.37 -19.94 -7.61
CA ASP A 293 -3.81 -19.58 -8.92
C ASP A 293 -4.87 -19.12 -9.92
N TRP A 294 -4.96 -17.80 -10.10
CA TRP A 294 -5.79 -17.16 -11.12
C TRP A 294 -5.06 -17.09 -12.45
N ARG A 295 -5.77 -17.40 -13.52
CA ARG A 295 -5.22 -17.40 -14.89
C ARG A 295 -5.77 -16.24 -15.69
N PHE A 296 -4.92 -15.58 -16.46
CA PHE A 296 -5.23 -14.45 -17.31
C PHE A 296 -4.75 -14.71 -18.73
N ARG A 297 -5.48 -14.18 -19.71
CA ARG A 297 -5.05 -14.13 -21.10
C ARG A 297 -5.60 -12.89 -21.78
N SER A 298 -4.89 -12.39 -22.77
CA SER A 298 -5.23 -11.16 -23.47
C SER A 298 -5.16 -11.36 -24.98
N ARG A 299 -5.87 -10.53 -25.74
CA ARG A 299 -5.73 -10.41 -27.19
C ARG A 299 -5.98 -8.97 -27.61
N SER A 300 -5.35 -8.52 -28.69
CA SER A 300 -5.54 -7.17 -29.19
C SER A 300 -6.53 -7.09 -30.35
N SER A 301 -7.14 -5.94 -30.50
CA SER A 301 -7.90 -5.52 -31.68
C SER A 301 -7.40 -4.15 -32.13
N ASP A 302 -6.93 -4.03 -33.37
CA ASP A 302 -6.44 -2.76 -33.91
C ASP A 302 -7.59 -1.83 -34.36
N LYS A 303 -7.25 -0.71 -35.02
CA LYS A 303 -8.23 0.27 -35.50
C LYS A 303 -9.00 -0.18 -36.74
N ALA A 304 -8.43 -1.08 -37.53
CA ALA A 304 -9.04 -1.66 -38.72
C ALA A 304 -9.96 -2.83 -38.39
N GLY A 305 -9.87 -3.38 -37.19
CA GLY A 305 -10.68 -4.48 -36.71
C GLY A 305 -9.97 -5.83 -36.72
N ASN A 306 -8.68 -5.90 -37.07
CA ASN A 306 -7.94 -7.16 -37.02
C ASN A 306 -7.73 -7.57 -35.55
N VAL A 307 -7.83 -8.88 -35.29
CA VAL A 307 -7.80 -9.42 -33.92
C VAL A 307 -6.72 -10.46 -33.78
N SER A 308 -5.82 -10.29 -32.81
CA SER A 308 -4.77 -11.26 -32.52
C SER A 308 -5.35 -12.58 -32.00
N GLN A 309 -4.55 -13.65 -32.07
CA GLN A 309 -4.80 -14.84 -31.24
C GLN A 309 -4.74 -14.47 -29.75
N TRP A 310 -5.29 -15.33 -28.89
CA TRP A 310 -5.12 -15.19 -27.44
C TRP A 310 -3.65 -15.43 -27.06
N SER A 311 -3.14 -14.65 -26.11
CA SER A 311 -1.85 -14.88 -25.46
C SER A 311 -1.83 -16.24 -24.77
N ASP A 312 -0.61 -16.70 -24.45
CA ASP A 312 -0.42 -17.74 -23.46
C ASP A 312 -1.02 -17.33 -22.10
N SER A 313 -1.36 -18.33 -21.28
CA SER A 313 -1.91 -18.09 -19.95
C SER A 313 -0.84 -17.49 -19.05
N TRP A 314 -1.12 -16.31 -18.49
CA TRP A 314 -0.40 -15.74 -17.36
C TRP A 314 -1.07 -16.19 -16.06
N THR A 315 -0.30 -16.44 -15.00
CA THR A 315 -0.84 -16.91 -13.70
C THR A 315 -0.38 -15.97 -12.59
N LEU A 316 -1.31 -15.61 -11.71
CA LEU A 316 -1.07 -14.85 -10.49
C LEU A 316 -1.76 -15.56 -9.32
N THR A 317 -1.02 -15.79 -8.24
CA THR A 317 -1.55 -16.42 -7.04
C THR A 317 -2.09 -15.32 -6.11
N ILE A 318 -3.39 -15.37 -5.83
CA ILE A 318 -4.03 -14.52 -4.83
C ILE A 318 -4.01 -15.28 -3.50
N ASP A 319 -3.45 -14.67 -2.47
CA ASP A 319 -3.28 -15.27 -1.15
C ASP A 319 -3.47 -14.22 -0.07
N THR A 320 -4.60 -14.29 0.62
CA THR A 320 -5.05 -13.26 1.57
C THR A 320 -4.93 -13.72 3.02
N ARG A 321 -4.29 -14.87 3.27
CA ARG A 321 -4.36 -15.54 4.56
C ARG A 321 -3.05 -16.24 4.90
N ILE A 322 -2.62 -16.01 6.14
CA ILE A 322 -1.61 -16.82 6.79
C ILE A 322 -2.15 -17.42 8.08
N ASN A 323 -1.72 -18.65 8.38
CA ASN A 323 -2.04 -19.29 9.66
C ASN A 323 -1.12 -18.81 10.79
N THR A 324 -1.63 -18.78 12.02
CA THR A 324 -0.81 -18.51 13.21
C THR A 324 0.28 -19.59 13.36
N PRO A 325 1.57 -19.21 13.49
CA PRO A 325 2.66 -20.15 13.74
C PRO A 325 2.52 -20.79 15.13
N ALA A 326 3.22 -21.90 15.36
CA ALA A 326 3.23 -22.59 16.64
C ALA A 326 4.67 -22.88 17.07
N ILE A 327 4.98 -22.61 18.35
CA ILE A 327 6.14 -23.17 19.04
C ILE A 327 5.78 -24.59 19.46
N LEU A 328 6.62 -25.57 19.13
CA LEU A 328 6.40 -26.97 19.51
C LEU A 328 7.38 -27.44 20.58
N GLN A 329 8.58 -26.87 20.61
CA GLN A 329 9.62 -27.28 21.52
C GLN A 329 10.57 -26.12 21.81
N ALA A 330 11.01 -26.02 23.06
CA ALA A 330 12.19 -25.29 23.47
C ALA A 330 13.16 -26.29 24.10
N ILE A 331 14.42 -26.29 23.68
CA ILE A 331 15.47 -27.18 24.20
C ILE A 331 16.47 -26.37 25.01
N ASP A 332 16.68 -26.80 26.24
CA ASP A 332 17.81 -26.45 27.08
C ASP A 332 18.98 -27.34 26.66
N ASP A 333 20.07 -26.72 26.17
CA ASP A 333 21.27 -27.43 25.74
C ASP A 333 22.47 -27.27 26.70
N VAL A 334 22.25 -26.63 27.86
CA VAL A 334 23.25 -26.44 28.90
C VAL A 334 23.09 -27.55 29.94
N GLY A 335 24.20 -28.16 30.34
CA GLY A 335 24.15 -29.27 31.30
C GLY A 335 23.43 -30.51 30.75
N THR A 336 22.22 -30.80 31.23
CA THR A 336 21.43 -31.97 30.79
C THR A 336 20.43 -31.54 29.73
N ILE A 337 20.68 -31.95 28.48
CA ILE A 337 19.79 -31.61 27.36
C ILE A 337 18.37 -32.12 27.62
N GLN A 338 17.41 -31.19 27.65
CA GLN A 338 16.02 -31.49 27.99
C GLN A 338 15.04 -30.52 27.34
N PRO A 339 13.80 -30.95 27.04
CA PRO A 339 12.76 -30.03 26.63
C PRO A 339 12.27 -29.20 27.82
N VAL A 340 12.04 -27.91 27.58
CA VAL A 340 11.47 -26.98 28.57
C VAL A 340 10.04 -26.63 28.15
N LEU A 341 9.07 -27.03 28.97
CA LEU A 341 7.65 -26.73 28.75
C LEU A 341 7.28 -25.33 29.27
N PRO A 342 6.15 -24.74 28.83
CA PRO A 342 5.70 -23.46 29.36
C PRO A 342 5.56 -23.48 30.89
N GLY A 343 6.06 -22.43 31.55
CA GLY A 343 6.10 -22.25 33.00
C GLY A 343 7.23 -23.00 33.72
N GLN A 344 8.09 -23.72 33.01
CA GLN A 344 9.22 -24.42 33.62
C GLN A 344 10.46 -23.53 33.75
N THR A 345 11.39 -23.99 34.59
CA THR A 345 12.68 -23.35 34.84
C THR A 345 13.79 -24.00 34.01
N THR A 346 14.78 -23.22 33.59
CA THR A 346 15.98 -23.65 32.84
C THR A 346 17.25 -22.96 33.38
N ASP A 347 18.41 -23.61 33.29
CA ASP A 347 19.74 -23.01 33.55
C ASP A 347 20.46 -22.58 32.25
N ASP A 348 19.91 -22.92 31.09
CA ASP A 348 20.30 -22.36 29.80
C ASP A 348 19.70 -20.97 29.59
N LYS A 349 20.57 -20.01 29.25
CA LYS A 349 20.23 -18.61 28.97
C LYS A 349 19.75 -18.38 27.53
N ARG A 350 19.85 -19.36 26.63
CA ARG A 350 19.41 -19.29 25.22
C ARG A 350 18.87 -20.64 24.74
N LEU A 351 17.57 -20.87 24.93
CA LEU A 351 16.93 -22.08 24.44
C LEU A 351 16.86 -22.13 22.91
N ASP A 352 16.98 -23.33 22.36
CA ASP A 352 16.70 -23.61 20.96
C ASP A 352 15.20 -23.84 20.76
N PHE A 353 14.52 -22.91 20.08
CA PHE A 353 13.09 -23.03 19.77
C PHE A 353 12.89 -23.69 18.42
N SER A 354 11.92 -24.60 18.34
CA SER A 354 11.44 -25.14 17.07
C SER A 354 9.92 -25.23 17.02
N GLY A 355 9.39 -25.20 15.81
CA GLY A 355 7.95 -25.12 15.63
C GLY A 355 7.46 -25.38 14.22
N GLN A 356 6.20 -25.01 14.00
CA GLN A 356 5.55 -25.10 12.70
C GLN A 356 4.96 -23.76 12.26
N ALA A 357 4.94 -23.55 10.96
CA ALA A 357 4.33 -22.41 10.30
C ALA A 357 4.10 -22.74 8.82
N GLU A 358 3.56 -21.78 8.07
CA GLU A 358 3.37 -21.94 6.64
C GLU A 358 4.72 -22.12 5.91
N PRO A 359 4.86 -23.11 5.00
CA PRO A 359 6.11 -23.32 4.26
C PRO A 359 6.58 -22.04 3.56
N TYR A 360 7.90 -21.80 3.60
CA TYR A 360 8.56 -20.64 2.99
C TYR A 360 8.23 -19.27 3.60
N SER A 361 7.32 -19.18 4.57
CA SER A 361 7.10 -17.96 5.35
C SER A 361 8.33 -17.63 6.22
N GLN A 362 8.41 -16.38 6.70
CA GLN A 362 9.39 -15.96 7.68
C GLN A 362 8.74 -15.95 9.06
N VAL A 363 9.31 -16.69 10.02
CA VAL A 363 8.91 -16.64 11.43
C VAL A 363 9.89 -15.78 12.20
N THR A 364 9.37 -14.88 13.03
CA THR A 364 10.14 -14.08 13.98
C THR A 364 9.79 -14.51 15.40
N LEU A 365 10.80 -14.85 16.18
CA LEU A 365 10.71 -15.11 17.61
C LEU A 365 10.86 -13.80 18.37
N TYR A 366 9.96 -13.57 19.32
CA TYR A 366 9.98 -12.43 20.22
C TYR A 366 10.24 -12.91 21.64
N GLN A 367 11.13 -12.22 22.35
CA GLN A 367 11.40 -12.40 23.76
C GLN A 367 11.04 -11.09 24.48
N ASN A 368 10.09 -11.15 25.40
CA ASN A 368 9.54 -10.01 26.14
C ASN A 368 9.14 -8.87 25.18
N GLY A 369 8.36 -9.21 24.13
CA GLY A 369 7.84 -8.25 23.15
C GLY A 369 8.83 -7.73 22.10
N VAL A 370 10.13 -7.88 22.31
CA VAL A 370 11.17 -7.46 21.36
C VAL A 370 11.53 -8.62 20.42
N ALA A 371 12.00 -8.37 19.20
CA ALA A 371 12.47 -9.44 18.31
C ALA A 371 13.80 -10.03 18.80
N ALA A 372 13.90 -11.36 18.85
CA ALA A 372 15.07 -12.10 19.34
C ALA A 372 15.70 -13.02 18.28
N GLY A 373 15.10 -13.12 17.09
CA GLY A 373 15.59 -13.96 16.01
C GLY A 373 14.54 -14.20 14.95
N SER A 374 14.95 -14.66 13.78
CA SER A 374 14.03 -15.06 12.71
C SER A 374 14.57 -16.22 11.90
N ALA A 375 13.68 -16.99 11.28
CA ALA A 375 14.02 -18.07 10.37
C ALA A 375 13.01 -18.17 9.23
N THR A 376 13.49 -18.60 8.06
CA THR A 376 12.61 -19.04 6.97
C THR A 376 12.14 -20.46 7.24
N VAL A 377 10.85 -20.69 7.09
CA VAL A 377 10.20 -21.99 7.32
C VAL A 377 10.52 -22.92 6.16
N GLY A 378 10.93 -24.16 6.48
CA GLY A 378 11.22 -25.18 5.49
C GLY A 378 10.00 -25.61 4.67
N ALA A 379 10.23 -26.32 3.57
CA ALA A 379 9.17 -26.88 2.72
C ALA A 379 8.25 -27.86 3.45
N ASP A 380 8.70 -28.44 4.56
CA ASP A 380 7.95 -29.33 5.44
C ASP A 380 7.19 -28.58 6.55
N GLY A 381 7.19 -27.24 6.53
CA GLY A 381 6.50 -26.40 7.49
C GLY A 381 7.24 -26.23 8.81
N ARG A 382 8.49 -26.69 8.95
CA ARG A 382 9.26 -26.61 10.20
C ARG A 382 10.23 -25.44 10.21
N TRP A 383 10.44 -24.87 11.40
CA TRP A 383 11.43 -23.83 11.64
C TRP A 383 12.18 -24.09 12.94
N GLN A 384 13.39 -23.52 13.05
CA GLN A 384 14.20 -23.51 14.27
C GLN A 384 14.85 -22.14 14.43
N ILE A 385 14.82 -21.58 15.63
CA ILE A 385 15.40 -20.28 15.98
C ILE A 385 16.09 -20.41 17.33
N THR A 386 17.37 -20.04 17.38
CA THR A 386 18.10 -19.76 18.63
C THR A 386 18.08 -18.24 18.83
N PRO A 387 17.60 -17.72 19.97
CA PRO A 387 17.63 -16.29 20.27
C PRO A 387 19.05 -15.70 20.16
N ASP A 388 19.17 -14.51 19.60
CA ASP A 388 20.45 -13.78 19.49
C ASP A 388 20.87 -13.07 20.79
N ARG A 389 19.98 -13.04 21.79
CA ARG A 389 20.16 -12.45 23.11
C ARG A 389 19.88 -13.41 24.26
N ASP A 390 20.48 -13.11 25.40
CA ASP A 390 20.34 -13.90 26.63
C ASP A 390 19.01 -13.61 27.32
N MET A 391 18.45 -14.61 28.00
CA MET A 391 17.39 -14.42 29.00
C MET A 391 17.89 -13.66 30.22
N GLN A 392 17.03 -12.80 30.77
CA GLN A 392 17.25 -12.21 32.10
C GLN A 392 16.83 -13.21 33.17
N PRO A 393 17.48 -13.27 34.34
CA PRO A 393 17.06 -14.20 35.39
C PRO A 393 15.61 -13.90 35.80
N GLY A 394 14.82 -14.95 36.03
CA GLY A 394 13.38 -14.82 36.24
C GLY A 394 12.54 -15.12 34.98
N SER A 395 11.31 -14.61 34.94
CA SER A 395 10.34 -14.90 33.88
C SER A 395 10.74 -14.26 32.54
N ASN A 396 10.70 -15.04 31.47
CA ASN A 396 10.90 -14.63 30.09
C ASN A 396 9.76 -15.18 29.23
N ASN A 397 9.10 -14.30 28.49
CA ASN A 397 7.96 -14.61 27.64
C ASN A 397 8.38 -14.72 26.18
N PHE A 398 8.12 -15.88 25.56
CA PHE A 398 8.41 -16.11 24.15
C PHE A 398 7.14 -16.24 23.31
N THR A 399 7.06 -15.46 22.23
CA THR A 399 5.99 -15.57 21.22
C THR A 399 6.60 -15.63 19.83
N VAL A 400 5.85 -16.13 18.85
CA VAL A 400 6.26 -16.13 17.45
C VAL A 400 5.17 -15.53 16.56
N LYS A 401 5.60 -14.88 15.49
CA LYS A 401 4.74 -14.32 14.44
C LYS A 401 5.31 -14.70 13.07
N ALA A 402 4.45 -14.88 12.07
CA ALA A 402 4.85 -15.26 10.73
C ALA A 402 4.41 -14.21 9.69
N VAL A 403 5.19 -14.12 8.62
CA VAL A 403 4.90 -13.35 7.41
C VAL A 403 5.11 -14.26 6.19
N ASP A 404 4.09 -14.45 5.36
CA ASP A 404 4.17 -15.33 4.19
C ASP A 404 4.76 -14.63 2.96
N LEU A 405 4.73 -15.31 1.81
CA LEU A 405 5.27 -14.78 0.56
C LEU A 405 4.41 -13.67 -0.07
N ALA A 406 3.11 -13.63 0.26
CA ALA A 406 2.19 -12.57 -0.16
C ALA A 406 2.29 -11.33 0.75
N GLY A 407 2.87 -11.48 1.94
CA GLY A 407 3.02 -10.42 2.92
C GLY A 407 1.90 -10.40 3.95
N ASN A 408 1.08 -11.45 4.04
CA ASN A 408 0.11 -11.59 5.12
C ASN A 408 0.84 -11.80 6.43
N ILE A 409 0.35 -11.12 7.48
CA ILE A 409 0.96 -11.14 8.81
C ILE A 409 0.05 -11.93 9.76
N SER A 410 0.60 -12.93 10.43
CA SER A 410 -0.17 -13.77 11.35
C SER A 410 -0.49 -13.06 12.67
N ASN A 411 -1.40 -13.62 13.46
CA ASN A 411 -1.45 -13.32 14.90
C ASN A 411 -0.21 -13.88 15.61
N TYR A 412 0.06 -13.40 16.82
CA TYR A 412 1.06 -14.04 17.69
C TYR A 412 0.59 -15.43 18.12
N ALA A 413 1.51 -16.36 18.21
CA ALA A 413 1.29 -17.64 18.88
C ALA A 413 1.04 -17.42 20.39
N PRO A 414 0.42 -18.40 21.08
CA PRO A 414 0.34 -18.39 22.54
C PRO A 414 1.72 -18.21 23.19
N ASN A 415 1.77 -17.47 24.29
CA ASN A 415 3.00 -17.22 25.04
C ASN A 415 3.61 -18.53 25.58
N TRP A 416 4.90 -18.70 25.39
CA TRP A 416 5.72 -19.76 25.96
C TRP A 416 6.60 -19.16 27.06
N ALA A 417 6.03 -19.01 28.26
CA ALA A 417 6.73 -18.47 29.42
C ALA A 417 7.80 -19.46 29.91
N ILE A 418 9.00 -18.96 30.20
CA ILE A 418 10.14 -19.72 30.71
C ILE A 418 10.75 -18.95 31.88
N ASN A 419 11.08 -19.63 32.97
CA ASN A 419 11.83 -19.04 34.06
C ASN A 419 13.33 -19.36 33.90
N TYR A 420 14.18 -18.37 33.70
CA TYR A 420 15.62 -18.59 33.64
C TYR A 420 16.23 -18.51 35.05
N ASP A 421 16.73 -19.62 35.56
CA ASP A 421 17.51 -19.69 36.80
C ASP A 421 19.00 -19.60 36.45
N SER A 422 19.56 -18.41 36.67
CA SER A 422 21.00 -18.17 36.50
C SER A 422 21.91 -19.02 37.41
N GLY A 423 21.35 -19.76 38.37
CA GLY A 423 22.08 -20.58 39.34
C GLY A 423 22.82 -19.75 40.39
N VAL A 424 22.62 -18.42 40.42
CA VAL A 424 23.28 -17.53 41.37
C VAL A 424 22.60 -17.65 42.73
N LYS A 425 23.34 -18.14 43.73
CA LYS A 425 22.84 -18.32 45.10
C LYS A 425 22.77 -16.97 45.84
N HIS A 426 21.58 -16.61 46.31
CA HIS A 426 21.39 -15.44 47.17
C HIS A 426 21.83 -15.73 48.61
N SER A 427 22.49 -14.77 49.26
CA SER A 427 22.70 -14.79 50.71
C SER A 427 21.39 -14.43 51.42
N SER A 428 21.11 -15.07 52.57
CA SER A 428 20.00 -14.70 53.44
C SER A 428 20.41 -14.71 54.91
N GLY A 429 19.73 -13.91 55.72
CA GLY A 429 20.02 -13.81 57.15
C GLY A 429 19.22 -12.74 57.87
N GLU A 430 19.40 -12.71 59.19
CA GLU A 430 18.82 -11.72 60.10
C GLU A 430 19.89 -11.36 61.14
N GLU A 431 20.01 -10.06 61.45
CA GLU A 431 20.85 -9.56 62.53
C GLU A 431 19.99 -8.71 63.48
N ASN A 432 19.90 -9.13 64.73
CA ASN A 432 19.34 -8.33 65.81
C ASN A 432 20.46 -7.90 66.77
N TRP A 433 20.45 -6.63 67.17
CA TRP A 433 21.59 -6.06 67.88
C TRP A 433 21.64 -6.46 69.36
N ASN A 434 20.57 -7.09 69.88
CA ASN A 434 20.37 -7.40 71.30
C ASN A 434 21.47 -8.30 71.89
N CYS A 435 22.05 -9.20 71.10
CA CYS A 435 23.15 -10.07 71.54
C CYS A 435 24.55 -9.46 71.32
N ARG A 436 24.66 -8.25 70.76
CA ARG A 436 25.94 -7.60 70.43
C ARG A 436 26.43 -6.70 71.56
N ALA A 437 27.74 -6.44 71.60
CA ALA A 437 28.33 -5.50 72.56
C ALA A 437 28.15 -4.05 72.08
N ASN A 438 28.07 -3.09 73.02
CA ASN A 438 28.02 -1.68 72.64
C ASN A 438 29.32 -1.31 71.94
N THR A 439 29.21 -0.70 70.77
CA THR A 439 30.35 -0.44 69.90
C THR A 439 30.14 0.89 69.18
N SER A 440 31.06 1.82 69.39
CA SER A 440 31.18 3.03 68.57
C SER A 440 31.94 2.69 67.29
N TRP A 441 31.39 3.05 66.14
CA TRP A 441 32.05 2.81 64.86
C TRP A 441 33.07 3.88 64.51
N GLN A 442 34.05 3.47 63.72
CA GLN A 442 35.11 4.32 63.17
C GLN A 442 34.91 4.40 61.66
N THR A 443 34.91 5.61 61.11
CA THR A 443 34.69 5.83 59.69
C THR A 443 35.71 5.06 58.84
N GLY A 444 35.21 4.36 57.82
CA GLY A 444 36.00 3.52 56.90
C GLY A 444 36.40 2.15 57.46
N ARG A 445 36.04 1.81 58.70
CA ARG A 445 36.27 0.47 59.27
C ARG A 445 35.07 -0.44 59.00
N VAL A 446 35.35 -1.64 58.49
CA VAL A 446 34.34 -2.69 58.28
C VAL A 446 34.14 -3.51 59.55
N TYR A 447 32.89 -3.68 59.97
CA TYR A 447 32.46 -4.51 61.08
C TYR A 447 31.66 -5.69 60.56
N GLN A 448 32.01 -6.92 60.96
CA GLN A 448 31.31 -8.13 60.53
C GLN A 448 30.40 -8.65 61.65
N TYR A 449 29.11 -8.82 61.35
CA TYR A 449 28.08 -9.35 62.23
C TYR A 449 27.35 -10.49 61.53
N GLY A 450 27.75 -11.73 61.81
CA GLY A 450 27.20 -12.88 61.07
C GLY A 450 27.52 -12.77 59.58
N GLY A 451 26.50 -12.83 58.72
CA GLY A 451 26.62 -12.62 57.27
C GLY A 451 26.66 -11.16 56.82
N LEU A 452 26.36 -10.22 57.72
CA LEU A 452 26.28 -8.78 57.45
C LEU A 452 27.62 -8.08 57.70
N LYS A 453 28.06 -7.26 56.75
CA LYS A 453 29.12 -6.28 56.94
C LYS A 453 28.52 -4.89 57.09
N VAL A 454 29.04 -4.12 58.03
CA VAL A 454 28.61 -2.74 58.25
C VAL A 454 29.81 -1.82 58.23
N THR A 455 29.72 -0.73 57.48
CA THR A 455 30.78 0.28 57.38
C THR A 455 30.19 1.66 57.56
N GLU A 456 30.67 2.42 58.54
CA GLU A 456 30.38 3.86 58.58
C GLU A 456 31.21 4.53 57.48
N LEU A 457 30.55 4.93 56.38
CA LEU A 457 31.20 5.60 55.26
C LEU A 457 31.48 7.08 55.56
N LYS A 458 30.59 7.71 56.33
CA LYS A 458 30.73 9.10 56.76
C LYS A 458 30.24 9.25 58.19
N HIS A 459 31.10 9.79 59.05
CA HIS A 459 30.69 10.17 60.40
C HIS A 459 29.68 11.31 60.38
N GLY A 460 28.67 11.22 61.23
CA GLY A 460 27.67 12.27 61.38
C GLY A 460 28.20 13.52 62.10
N THR A 461 27.41 14.59 62.07
CA THR A 461 27.69 15.83 62.79
C THR A 461 27.31 15.68 64.25
N SER A 462 28.29 15.58 65.16
CA SER A 462 28.01 15.56 66.61
C SER A 462 28.99 16.41 67.43
N ASN A 463 28.54 16.86 68.60
CA ASN A 463 29.39 17.51 69.59
C ASN A 463 30.20 16.44 70.37
N ASN A 464 31.39 16.08 69.85
CA ASN A 464 32.56 15.44 70.48
C ASN A 464 32.41 14.24 71.45
N CYS A 465 31.24 13.64 71.66
CA CYS A 465 31.06 12.52 72.60
C CYS A 465 30.11 11.41 72.11
N PHE A 466 29.55 11.50 70.90
CA PHE A 466 28.58 10.56 70.36
C PHE A 466 29.10 9.93 69.06
N TYR A 467 28.72 8.68 68.82
CA TYR A 467 29.18 7.92 67.66
C TYR A 467 28.04 7.10 67.09
N THR A 468 27.97 7.02 65.76
CA THR A 468 27.17 6.00 65.09
C THR A 468 27.65 4.61 65.52
N GLY A 469 26.72 3.68 65.76
CA GLY A 469 27.05 2.31 66.11
C GLY A 469 26.06 1.65 67.07
N ILE A 470 26.40 0.46 67.56
CA ILE A 470 25.51 -0.35 68.38
C ILE A 470 25.47 0.19 69.81
N MET A 471 24.30 0.63 70.27
CA MET A 471 24.08 1.24 71.58
C MET A 471 22.83 0.66 72.25
N ASN A 472 22.74 0.84 73.58
CA ASN A 472 21.51 0.53 74.31
C ASN A 472 20.43 1.52 73.90
N ARG A 473 19.19 1.06 73.73
CA ARG A 473 18.08 1.95 73.38
C ARG A 473 17.83 3.00 74.49
N PRO A 474 17.43 4.23 74.13
CA PRO A 474 17.16 5.30 75.11
C PRO A 474 15.95 5.06 76.04
N ASP A 475 15.17 4.00 75.81
CA ASP A 475 13.88 3.70 76.45
C ASP A 475 14.00 2.84 77.73
N GLY A 476 15.21 2.37 78.08
CA GLY A 476 15.50 1.74 79.36
C GLY A 476 15.30 0.22 79.43
N TYR A 477 15.00 -0.44 78.31
CA TYR A 477 15.03 -1.91 78.21
C TYR A 477 16.42 -2.39 77.77
N GLU A 478 16.80 -3.62 78.12
CA GLU A 478 18.11 -4.23 77.77
C GLU A 478 18.30 -4.50 76.25
N SER A 479 17.46 -3.92 75.39
CA SER A 479 17.53 -4.01 73.93
C SER A 479 18.53 -3.02 73.33
N LYS A 480 19.13 -3.41 72.22
CA LYS A 480 20.15 -2.63 71.49
C LYS A 480 19.69 -2.33 70.08
N ALA A 481 20.22 -1.27 69.52
CA ALA A 481 19.99 -0.86 68.14
C ALA A 481 21.24 -0.13 67.62
N ILE A 482 21.31 0.12 66.31
CA ILE A 482 22.26 1.07 65.74
C ILE A 482 21.72 2.46 65.99
N GLU A 483 22.50 3.30 66.66
CA GLU A 483 22.25 4.74 66.74
C GLU A 483 22.84 5.41 65.49
N MET A 484 22.04 6.20 64.79
CA MET A 484 22.40 6.97 63.60
C MET A 484 22.47 8.46 63.96
N LEU A 485 23.56 9.12 63.56
CA LEU A 485 23.75 10.57 63.75
C LEU A 485 23.35 11.34 62.49
N ASP A 486 22.98 12.60 62.65
CA ASP A 486 22.73 13.53 61.54
C ASP A 486 23.89 13.54 60.54
N HIS A 487 23.56 13.55 59.24
CA HIS A 487 24.51 13.52 58.14
C HIS A 487 25.44 12.29 58.07
N SER A 488 25.24 11.27 58.92
CA SER A 488 26.00 10.03 58.85
C SER A 488 25.58 9.20 57.63
N VAL A 489 26.53 8.40 57.12
CA VAL A 489 26.27 7.43 56.06
C VAL A 489 26.79 6.07 56.53
N VAL A 490 25.91 5.08 56.59
CA VAL A 490 26.25 3.72 56.99
C VAL A 490 25.88 2.76 55.88
N GLN A 491 26.87 2.01 55.41
CA GLN A 491 26.69 0.93 54.45
C GLN A 491 26.41 -0.39 55.16
N PHE A 492 25.42 -1.13 54.66
CA PHE A 492 25.12 -2.50 55.02
C PHE A 492 25.34 -3.40 53.80
N ASP A 493 26.39 -4.22 53.82
CA ASP A 493 26.73 -5.19 52.77
C ASP A 493 26.30 -6.60 53.21
N PHE A 494 25.35 -7.16 52.47
CA PHE A 494 24.70 -8.44 52.75
C PHE A 494 25.29 -9.59 51.94
N GLY A 495 26.19 -9.30 50.99
CA GLY A 495 26.39 -10.12 49.80
C GLY A 495 25.19 -10.05 48.85
N ALA A 496 25.29 -10.72 47.70
CA ALA A 496 24.23 -10.75 46.70
C ALA A 496 22.92 -11.34 47.25
N THR A 497 21.90 -10.49 47.41
CA THR A 497 20.56 -10.81 47.90
C THR A 497 19.51 -10.27 46.94
N ASN A 498 18.24 -10.64 47.12
CA ASN A 498 17.09 -10.14 46.37
C ASN A 498 16.14 -9.30 47.23
N TYR A 499 16.31 -9.32 48.55
CA TYR A 499 15.47 -8.58 49.49
C TYR A 499 16.30 -8.03 50.64
N VAL A 500 15.93 -6.85 51.13
CA VAL A 500 16.46 -6.24 52.35
C VAL A 500 15.34 -5.56 53.14
N GLU A 501 15.40 -5.66 54.47
CA GLU A 501 14.47 -4.99 55.38
C GLU A 501 15.19 -4.57 56.65
N PHE A 502 14.79 -3.43 57.23
CA PHE A 502 15.16 -3.10 58.61
C PHE A 502 14.07 -2.31 59.32
N ASN A 503 14.00 -2.48 60.64
CA ASN A 503 13.12 -1.68 61.49
C ASN A 503 13.82 -0.38 61.88
N TYR A 504 13.10 0.72 62.02
CA TYR A 504 13.69 1.98 62.47
C TYR A 504 12.73 2.82 63.30
N GLY A 505 13.25 3.79 64.04
CA GLY A 505 12.41 4.68 64.83
C GLY A 505 13.16 5.88 65.41
N TYR A 506 12.40 6.80 66.02
CA TYR A 506 12.88 8.11 66.48
C TYR A 506 13.41 8.98 65.33
N LEU A 507 12.91 8.78 64.11
CA LEU A 507 13.24 9.61 62.96
C LEU A 507 12.28 10.82 62.91
N HIS A 508 12.80 12.04 62.90
CA HIS A 508 11.98 13.27 62.89
C HIS A 508 12.18 14.15 61.65
N ASN A 509 12.92 13.66 60.66
CA ASN A 509 13.17 14.37 59.41
C ASN A 509 12.71 13.55 58.19
N CYS A 510 12.48 14.26 57.08
CA CYS A 510 11.99 13.67 55.82
C CYS A 510 13.11 13.50 54.78
N ASP A 511 14.33 13.94 55.07
CA ASP A 511 15.47 13.93 54.15
C ASP A 511 16.44 12.76 54.41
N THR A 512 16.13 11.87 55.34
CA THR A 512 16.80 10.58 55.49
C THR A 512 16.37 9.62 54.38
N TYR A 513 17.33 9.00 53.70
CA TYR A 513 17.06 8.05 52.62
C TYR A 513 18.01 6.85 52.61
N VAL A 514 17.64 5.82 51.89
CA VAL A 514 18.42 4.61 51.64
C VAL A 514 18.71 4.53 50.16
N ASP A 515 19.99 4.46 49.79
CA ASP A 515 20.44 4.12 48.43
C ASP A 515 20.68 2.60 48.35
N ILE A 516 20.12 1.96 47.33
CA ILE A 516 20.23 0.52 47.12
C ILE A 516 21.15 0.24 45.94
N PHE A 517 22.15 -0.63 46.12
CA PHE A 517 23.17 -0.90 45.11
C PHE A 517 23.24 -2.37 44.73
N SER A 518 23.63 -2.63 43.47
CA SER A 518 23.93 -3.97 42.96
C SER A 518 25.28 -4.50 43.47
N PRO A 519 25.57 -5.80 43.33
CA PRO A 519 26.89 -6.37 43.65
C PRO A 519 28.05 -5.72 42.90
N SER A 520 27.80 -5.10 41.73
CA SER A 520 28.80 -4.36 40.97
C SER A 520 28.92 -2.88 41.36
N GLY A 521 28.08 -2.40 42.28
CA GLY A 521 28.07 -1.01 42.77
C GLY A 521 27.23 -0.04 41.94
N GLU A 522 26.31 -0.54 41.12
CA GLU A 522 25.33 0.29 40.40
C GLU A 522 24.16 0.67 41.32
N LEU A 523 23.69 1.91 41.28
CA LEU A 523 22.54 2.36 42.06
C LEU A 523 21.25 1.82 41.44
N LEU A 524 20.54 0.97 42.17
CA LEU A 524 19.27 0.34 41.76
C LEU A 524 18.04 1.16 42.14
N GLY A 525 18.13 1.92 43.23
CA GLY A 525 17.01 2.71 43.72
C GLY A 525 17.37 3.57 44.92
N ARG A 526 16.49 4.51 45.26
CA ARG A 526 16.56 5.36 46.46
C ARG A 526 15.18 5.43 47.10
N GLU A 527 15.12 5.25 48.41
CA GLU A 527 13.88 5.35 49.18
C GLU A 527 14.03 6.31 50.36
N TYR A 528 13.09 7.25 50.52
CA TYR A 528 13.08 8.18 51.65
C TYR A 528 12.35 7.57 52.84
N LEU A 529 12.99 7.58 54.00
CA LEU A 529 12.40 7.05 55.23
C LEU A 529 11.37 8.02 55.79
N GLN A 530 10.21 7.48 56.16
CA GLN A 530 9.13 8.26 56.76
C GLN A 530 9.48 8.66 58.21
N PRO A 531 9.34 9.95 58.59
CA PRO A 531 9.45 10.36 59.99
C PRO A 531 8.43 9.60 60.85
N GLY A 532 8.86 9.09 62.01
CA GLY A 532 7.99 8.32 62.89
C GLY A 532 8.69 7.24 63.72
N GLY A 533 7.88 6.46 64.44
CA GLY A 533 8.30 5.40 65.36
C GLY A 533 7.91 5.69 66.82
N ALA A 534 7.11 4.81 67.42
CA ALA A 534 6.65 4.92 68.79
C ALA A 534 7.80 4.73 69.79
N SER A 535 7.79 5.54 70.86
CA SER A 535 8.82 5.53 71.90
C SER A 535 8.92 4.26 72.77
N ARG A 536 8.04 3.24 72.57
CA ARG A 536 7.89 2.10 73.49
C ARG A 536 7.39 0.83 72.76
N SER A 537 8.25 -0.19 72.66
CA SER A 537 8.07 -1.56 72.12
C SER A 537 8.26 -1.76 70.61
N GLU A 538 8.79 -2.93 70.21
CA GLU A 538 9.01 -3.35 68.81
C GLU A 538 7.74 -3.27 67.95
N GLN A 539 6.54 -3.30 68.55
CA GLN A 539 5.25 -3.15 67.86
C GLN A 539 4.95 -1.71 67.37
N GLY A 540 5.91 -0.79 67.46
CA GLY A 540 5.74 0.60 67.00
C GLY A 540 6.93 1.20 66.26
N LEU A 541 7.92 0.40 65.85
CA LEU A 541 8.94 0.86 64.91
C LEU A 541 8.39 0.88 63.49
N ASN A 542 8.87 1.80 62.66
CA ASN A 542 8.63 1.78 61.22
C ASN A 542 9.48 0.68 60.58
N THR A 543 9.11 0.25 59.38
CA THR A 543 9.84 -0.76 58.62
C THR A 543 10.22 -0.17 57.26
N PHE A 544 11.49 -0.33 56.88
CA PHE A 544 11.95 -0.16 55.51
C PHE A 544 12.08 -1.56 54.90
N SER A 545 11.63 -1.74 53.67
CA SER A 545 11.79 -3.00 52.93
C SER A 545 11.96 -2.70 51.45
N TRP A 546 12.89 -3.41 50.79
CA TRP A 546 13.13 -3.23 49.36
C TRP A 546 13.41 -4.57 48.68
N GLN A 547 12.68 -4.82 47.60
CA GLN A 547 12.77 -6.02 46.75
C GLN A 547 13.52 -5.67 45.46
N ALA A 548 14.50 -6.49 45.08
CA ALA A 548 15.22 -6.32 43.84
C ALA A 548 14.30 -6.52 42.63
N PRO A 549 14.40 -5.65 41.61
CA PRO A 549 13.77 -5.87 40.31
C PRO A 549 14.13 -7.26 39.77
N ALA A 550 13.22 -7.85 38.98
CA ALA A 550 13.42 -9.18 38.41
C ALA A 550 14.77 -9.27 37.67
N GLY A 551 15.56 -10.29 37.99
CA GLY A 551 16.88 -10.51 37.37
C GLY A 551 18.03 -9.69 37.95
N GLN A 552 17.76 -8.74 38.85
CA GLN A 552 18.79 -7.98 39.55
C GLN A 552 19.07 -8.55 40.94
N GLN A 553 20.19 -8.12 41.52
CA GLN A 553 20.59 -8.48 42.88
C GLN A 553 20.97 -7.21 43.62
N ILE A 554 20.69 -7.16 44.92
CA ILE A 554 21.20 -6.16 45.85
C ILE A 554 22.54 -6.68 46.37
N GLY A 555 23.59 -5.86 46.29
CA GLY A 555 24.85 -6.11 46.97
C GLY A 555 24.88 -5.49 48.37
N TYR A 556 24.52 -4.21 48.45
CA TYR A 556 24.55 -3.44 49.68
C TYR A 556 23.55 -2.27 49.63
N ILE A 557 23.24 -1.70 50.78
CA ILE A 557 22.54 -0.41 50.89
C ILE A 557 23.41 0.60 51.63
N ASP A 558 23.28 1.87 51.27
CA ASP A 558 23.84 3.00 52.01
C ASP A 558 22.68 3.78 52.65
N VAL A 559 22.69 3.91 53.97
CA VAL A 559 21.68 4.67 54.71
C VAL A 559 22.23 6.05 55.01
N HIS A 560 21.60 7.08 54.43
CA HIS A 560 21.97 8.48 54.53
C HIS A 560 21.06 9.21 55.51
N SER A 561 21.60 9.57 56.68
CA SER A 561 20.84 10.35 57.67
C SER A 561 20.72 11.81 57.26
N GLY A 562 19.50 12.33 57.26
CA GLY A 562 19.16 13.75 57.12
C GLY A 562 19.51 14.59 58.35
N GLU A 563 19.18 15.88 58.29
CA GLU A 563 19.32 16.83 59.42
C GLU A 563 18.03 16.82 60.26
N ASP A 564 18.12 16.55 61.57
CA ASP A 564 16.96 16.61 62.47
C ASP A 564 16.66 18.09 62.85
N PRO A 565 15.48 18.63 62.47
CA PRO A 565 15.12 20.01 62.80
C PRO A 565 14.75 20.20 64.29
N ASP A 566 14.43 19.13 65.03
CA ASP A 566 13.88 19.18 66.38
C ASP A 566 14.72 18.41 67.43
N THR A 567 15.09 19.15 68.47
CA THR A 567 15.46 18.68 69.82
C THR A 567 16.90 18.21 70.09
N TYR A 568 17.69 19.14 70.63
CA TYR A 568 18.83 18.83 71.49
C TYR A 568 18.39 18.43 72.91
N LYS A 569 18.83 17.27 73.43
CA LYS A 569 18.75 16.95 74.88
C LYS A 569 20.02 17.37 75.61
N LYS A 570 19.88 17.97 76.80
CA LYS A 570 21.03 18.23 77.69
C LYS A 570 21.49 16.94 78.36
N VAL A 571 22.69 16.47 78.04
CA VAL A 571 23.27 15.24 78.60
C VAL A 571 24.62 15.54 79.27
N LEU A 572 24.93 14.84 80.35
CA LEU A 572 26.22 14.93 81.04
C LEU A 572 27.24 14.01 80.37
N CYS A 573 28.22 14.59 79.67
CA CYS A 573 29.41 13.88 79.19
C CYS A 573 30.60 14.35 80.01
N TRP A 574 31.25 13.44 80.74
CA TRP A 574 32.46 13.75 81.54
C TRP A 574 32.27 14.97 82.46
N ASN A 575 31.10 15.09 83.10
CA ASN A 575 30.67 16.21 83.95
C ASN A 575 30.50 17.57 83.24
N VAL A 576 30.42 17.60 81.92
CA VAL A 576 30.07 18.77 81.11
C VAL A 576 28.69 18.58 80.50
N LEU A 577 27.84 19.60 80.63
CA LEU A 577 26.53 19.65 80.00
C LEU A 577 26.71 19.92 78.50
N VAL A 578 26.47 18.90 77.68
CA VAL A 578 26.48 18.99 76.22
C VAL A 578 25.06 18.84 75.66
N LYS A 579 24.82 19.48 74.52
CA LYS A 579 23.62 19.26 73.72
C LYS A 579 23.83 17.98 72.90
N ARG A 580 23.07 16.93 73.21
CA ARG A 580 22.96 15.69 72.45
C ARG A 580 21.92 15.89 71.36
N ASP A 581 22.33 15.62 70.14
CA ASP A 581 21.42 15.36 69.04
C ASP A 581 20.70 14.02 69.29
N VAL A 582 19.37 13.99 69.27
CA VAL A 582 18.61 12.79 69.59
C VAL A 582 18.49 11.97 68.31
N GLY A 583 19.62 11.41 67.87
CA GLY A 583 19.69 10.58 66.67
C GLY A 583 18.64 9.46 66.66
N TRP A 584 18.35 8.97 65.46
CA TRP A 584 17.38 7.91 65.23
C TRP A 584 18.05 6.53 65.29
N ILE A 585 17.24 5.46 65.29
CA ILE A 585 17.77 4.10 65.41
C ILE A 585 17.38 3.22 64.23
N ILE A 586 18.30 2.32 63.86
CA ILE A 586 18.04 1.15 63.04
C ILE A 586 18.10 -0.09 63.93
N ASP A 587 17.03 -0.86 63.89
CA ASP A 587 16.84 -2.12 64.55
C ASP A 587 16.73 -3.26 63.53
N THR A 588 16.81 -4.52 64.00
CA THR A 588 16.69 -5.79 63.25
C THR A 588 16.79 -5.67 61.73
N VAL A 589 17.94 -6.04 61.17
CA VAL A 589 18.18 -6.04 59.73
C VAL A 589 18.02 -7.45 59.16
N ARG A 590 17.25 -7.62 58.09
CA ARG A 590 16.97 -8.89 57.41
C ARG A 590 17.33 -8.78 55.93
N TRP A 591 17.80 -9.87 55.35
CA TRP A 591 18.05 -9.97 53.92
C TRP A 591 17.74 -11.38 53.39
N GLY A 592 17.30 -11.45 52.14
CA GLY A 592 17.03 -12.70 51.43
C GLY A 592 15.90 -13.54 52.05
N LYS A 593 14.92 -12.90 52.70
CA LYS A 593 13.80 -13.57 53.38
C LYS A 593 12.51 -13.42 52.57
N ASP A 594 11.76 -14.51 52.51
CA ASP A 594 10.51 -14.76 51.78
C ASP A 594 9.43 -13.67 51.94
N GLU A 595 8.73 -13.34 50.85
CA GLU A 595 7.68 -12.31 50.67
C GLU A 595 6.48 -12.45 51.63
N SER A 596 6.39 -13.55 52.36
CA SER A 596 5.27 -13.92 53.26
C SER A 596 5.07 -13.06 54.51
N LEU A 597 5.82 -11.96 54.71
CA LEU A 597 5.76 -11.13 55.92
C LEU A 597 5.45 -9.64 55.69
N ILE A 598 4.98 -9.22 54.51
CA ILE A 598 4.54 -7.84 54.27
C ILE A 598 3.43 -7.47 55.28
N GLN A 599 3.79 -6.71 56.33
CA GLN A 599 2.81 -5.88 57.02
C GLN A 599 2.59 -4.66 56.15
N HIS A 600 1.33 -4.47 55.76
CA HIS A 600 0.82 -3.38 54.93
C HIS A 600 1.47 -2.03 55.26
N HIS A 601 1.95 -1.36 54.21
CA HIS A 601 2.14 0.09 54.25
C HIS A 601 0.81 0.69 54.73
N THR A 602 0.81 1.34 55.89
CA THR A 602 -0.39 2.06 56.36
C THR A 602 -0.20 3.51 55.93
N LEU A 603 -1.00 3.99 54.99
CA LEU A 603 -1.01 5.42 54.63
C LEU A 603 -1.22 6.27 55.90
N PRO A 604 -0.42 7.31 56.14
CA PRO A 604 -0.51 8.12 57.35
C PRO A 604 -1.85 8.89 57.45
N GLU A 605 -2.30 9.18 58.67
CA GLU A 605 -3.55 9.90 58.97
C GLU A 605 -3.54 11.40 58.56
N THR A 606 -2.43 11.96 58.07
CA THR A 606 -2.28 13.40 57.78
C THR A 606 -1.98 13.70 56.31
N GLN A 607 -2.63 14.74 55.77
CA GLN A 607 -2.91 15.00 54.34
C GLN A 607 -1.81 15.66 53.49
N GLU A 608 -0.57 15.78 53.95
CA GLU A 608 0.51 16.40 53.16
C GLU A 608 1.81 15.59 53.27
N GLN A 609 2.20 14.94 52.17
CA GLN A 609 3.49 14.26 52.02
C GLN A 609 4.20 14.76 50.76
N GLU A 610 4.82 15.94 50.83
CA GLU A 610 5.50 16.54 49.70
C GLU A 610 6.64 15.64 49.19
N GLY A 611 6.47 15.04 48.01
CA GLY A 611 7.50 14.23 47.34
C GLY A 611 7.44 12.71 47.55
N ALA A 612 6.50 12.19 48.35
CA ALA A 612 6.39 10.75 48.62
C ALA A 612 5.78 9.95 47.44
N GLN A 613 6.04 8.63 47.43
CA GLN A 613 5.43 7.67 46.52
C GLN A 613 4.13 7.11 47.13
N LEU A 614 3.15 6.81 46.28
CA LEU A 614 1.82 6.32 46.66
C LEU A 614 1.64 4.90 46.09
N HIS A 615 1.39 3.91 46.92
CA HIS A 615 1.26 2.52 46.46
C HIS A 615 -0.21 2.19 46.17
N LEU A 616 -0.50 1.58 45.00
CA LEU A 616 -1.89 1.39 44.53
C LEU A 616 -2.76 0.60 45.52
N ASN A 617 -2.19 -0.42 46.17
CA ASN A 617 -2.91 -1.23 47.16
C ASN A 617 -3.37 -0.38 48.35
N ASP A 618 -2.54 0.56 48.80
CA ASP A 618 -2.88 1.42 49.91
C ASP A 618 -3.93 2.45 49.51
N VAL A 619 -3.87 2.97 48.29
CA VAL A 619 -4.89 3.88 47.73
C VAL A 619 -6.26 3.21 47.74
N GLN A 620 -6.34 1.97 47.27
CA GLN A 620 -7.60 1.22 47.22
C GLN A 620 -8.17 0.99 48.62
N GLN A 621 -7.31 0.63 49.59
CA GLN A 621 -7.71 0.47 50.99
C GLN A 621 -8.15 1.79 51.63
N TRP A 622 -7.46 2.88 51.33
CA TRP A 622 -7.78 4.19 51.88
C TRP A 622 -9.09 4.76 51.33
N LEU A 623 -9.33 4.65 50.01
CA LEU A 623 -10.59 5.05 49.38
C LEU A 623 -11.78 4.26 49.93
N ALA A 624 -11.56 2.98 50.28
CA ALA A 624 -12.57 2.16 50.95
C ALA A 624 -12.87 2.63 52.39
N ALA A 625 -11.89 3.18 53.09
CA ALA A 625 -12.01 3.63 54.48
C ALA A 625 -12.45 5.11 54.63
N HIS A 626 -12.15 5.97 53.66
CA HIS A 626 -12.34 7.42 53.75
C HIS A 626 -13.09 7.95 52.51
N SER A 627 -14.42 7.88 52.56
CA SER A 627 -15.30 8.26 51.44
C SER A 627 -15.17 9.74 51.05
N GLY A 628 -14.36 10.02 50.02
CA GLY A 628 -14.33 11.31 49.31
C GLY A 628 -13.37 12.36 49.85
N GLN A 629 -12.39 12.00 50.68
CA GLN A 629 -11.28 12.91 50.99
C GLN A 629 -10.25 12.91 49.84
N PRO A 630 -9.54 14.02 49.55
CA PRO A 630 -8.44 14.03 48.59
C PRO A 630 -7.12 13.57 49.22
N LEU A 631 -6.31 12.82 48.46
CA LEU A 631 -4.91 12.49 48.69
C LEU A 631 -4.03 13.46 47.89
N GLN A 632 -3.19 14.24 48.57
CA GLN A 632 -2.35 15.29 47.94
C GLN A 632 -0.90 15.22 48.44
N GLY A 633 0.03 15.76 47.65
CA GLY A 633 1.45 15.89 47.99
C GLY A 633 2.37 14.83 47.37
N PHE A 634 1.81 13.71 46.89
CA PHE A 634 2.58 12.61 46.30
C PHE A 634 3.11 12.94 44.91
N SER A 635 4.34 12.50 44.63
CA SER A 635 5.03 12.72 43.35
C SER A 635 4.90 11.52 42.40
N ALA A 636 4.71 10.31 42.94
CA ALA A 636 4.61 9.08 42.15
C ALA A 636 3.48 8.16 42.63
N LEU A 637 2.90 7.38 41.72
CA LEU A 637 2.00 6.26 42.00
C LEU A 637 2.67 4.96 41.57
N VAL A 638 2.79 3.98 42.47
CA VAL A 638 3.50 2.72 42.27
C VAL A 638 2.52 1.55 42.27
N LEU A 639 2.62 0.70 41.27
CA LEU A 639 1.89 -0.56 41.14
C LEU A 639 2.88 -1.69 41.41
N GLU A 640 2.80 -2.32 42.58
CA GLU A 640 3.77 -3.35 43.02
C GLU A 640 3.28 -4.79 42.80
N GLY A 641 1.98 -4.98 42.63
CA GLY A 641 1.34 -6.31 42.64
C GLY A 641 1.22 -6.94 41.26
N GLU A 642 1.13 -8.28 41.24
CA GLU A 642 0.99 -9.07 40.02
C GLU A 642 -0.32 -8.79 39.27
N HIS A 643 -0.22 -8.35 38.00
CA HIS A 643 -1.34 -8.14 37.10
C HIS A 643 -2.36 -7.07 37.55
N GLN A 644 -1.88 -5.99 38.17
CA GLN A 644 -2.75 -4.91 38.61
C GLN A 644 -3.33 -4.14 37.42
N GLN A 645 -4.63 -3.90 37.47
CA GLN A 645 -5.32 -3.06 36.51
C GLN A 645 -5.72 -1.75 37.17
N LEU A 646 -5.27 -0.65 36.59
CA LEU A 646 -5.57 0.69 37.03
C LEU A 646 -6.27 1.47 35.91
N ASP A 647 -7.53 1.81 36.14
CA ASP A 647 -8.20 2.89 35.43
C ASP A 647 -7.90 4.21 36.15
N TYR A 648 -6.95 4.98 35.61
CA TYR A 648 -6.52 6.21 36.23
C TYR A 648 -7.66 7.23 36.34
N GLN A 649 -8.67 7.18 35.46
CA GLN A 649 -9.81 8.09 35.50
C GLN A 649 -10.53 8.03 36.85
N GLN A 650 -10.59 6.85 37.46
CA GLN A 650 -11.28 6.63 38.74
C GLN A 650 -10.53 7.26 39.92
N LEU A 651 -9.22 7.45 39.79
CA LEU A 651 -8.37 8.03 40.83
C LEU A 651 -8.26 9.55 40.73
N THR A 652 -8.49 10.13 39.55
CA THR A 652 -8.28 11.58 39.29
C THR A 652 -9.13 12.54 40.13
N GLN A 653 -10.26 12.09 40.68
CA GLN A 653 -11.09 12.90 41.58
C GLN A 653 -10.55 12.94 43.02
N HIS A 654 -9.64 12.03 43.34
CA HIS A 654 -9.14 11.81 44.69
C HIS A 654 -7.64 12.09 44.82
N ILE A 655 -6.87 12.03 43.73
CA ILE A 655 -5.42 12.22 43.74
C ILE A 655 -5.03 13.38 42.82
N SER A 656 -4.16 14.28 43.31
CA SER A 656 -3.57 15.36 42.52
C SER A 656 -2.07 15.52 42.81
N GLY A 657 -1.32 16.04 41.82
CA GLY A 657 0.10 16.37 41.98
C GLY A 657 1.08 15.30 41.51
N LEU A 658 0.60 14.15 40.99
CA LEU A 658 1.46 13.10 40.45
C LEU A 658 2.25 13.58 39.23
N GLN A 659 3.52 13.18 39.19
CA GLN A 659 4.45 13.43 38.10
C GLN A 659 4.90 12.13 37.43
N HIS A 660 4.80 11.02 38.17
CA HIS A 660 5.30 9.71 37.79
C HIS A 660 4.25 8.62 38.10
N ILE A 661 4.08 7.67 37.18
CA ILE A 661 3.42 6.39 37.46
C ILE A 661 4.45 5.29 37.20
N ASP A 662 4.66 4.45 38.20
CA ASP A 662 5.61 3.36 38.19
C ASP A 662 4.86 2.03 38.13
N LEU A 663 5.02 1.33 37.00
CA LEU A 663 4.44 0.02 36.73
C LEU A 663 5.43 -1.13 36.95
N THR A 664 6.66 -0.86 37.40
CA THR A 664 7.75 -1.85 37.54
C THR A 664 7.55 -2.89 38.65
N GLY A 665 6.33 -3.02 39.16
CA GLY A 665 5.95 -4.10 40.06
C GLY A 665 5.99 -5.47 39.41
N SER A 666 5.59 -6.48 40.18
CA SER A 666 5.48 -7.85 39.65
C SER A 666 4.36 -7.97 38.61
N GLY A 667 4.50 -8.90 37.65
CA GLY A 667 3.46 -9.25 36.67
C GLY A 667 3.18 -8.20 35.58
N ASP A 668 2.20 -8.50 34.72
CA ASP A 668 1.82 -7.64 33.59
C ASP A 668 0.73 -6.64 34.03
N ASN A 669 1.10 -5.40 34.32
CA ASN A 669 0.18 -4.37 34.79
C ASN A 669 -0.51 -3.63 33.63
N LEU A 670 -1.77 -3.26 33.82
CA LEU A 670 -2.57 -2.52 32.84
C LEU A 670 -2.90 -1.14 33.38
N LEU A 671 -2.38 -0.10 32.75
CA LEU A 671 -2.73 1.29 33.03
C LEU A 671 -3.63 1.84 31.92
N GLN A 672 -4.88 2.18 32.25
CA GLN A 672 -5.78 2.87 31.34
C GLN A 672 -5.69 4.39 31.52
N LEU A 673 -5.47 5.10 30.42
CA LEU A 673 -5.27 6.56 30.40
C LEU A 673 -6.15 7.28 29.38
N ASP A 674 -6.52 8.50 29.74
CA ASP A 674 -7.21 9.44 28.87
C ASP A 674 -6.30 10.61 28.46
N ALA A 675 -6.23 10.84 27.15
CA ALA A 675 -5.35 11.84 26.53
C ALA A 675 -5.63 13.27 27.02
N GLN A 676 -6.91 13.60 27.26
CA GLN A 676 -7.34 14.93 27.65
C GLN A 676 -7.06 15.20 29.13
N GLN A 677 -7.14 14.17 29.97
CA GLN A 677 -6.77 14.24 31.38
C GLN A 677 -5.27 14.46 31.59
N LEU A 678 -4.42 13.75 30.83
CA LEU A 678 -2.96 13.93 30.89
C LEU A 678 -2.55 15.39 30.62
N LEU A 679 -3.16 16.02 29.61
CA LEU A 679 -2.95 17.44 29.28
C LEU A 679 -3.34 18.40 30.42
N GLN A 680 -4.46 18.12 31.10
CA GLN A 680 -4.97 18.97 32.19
C GLN A 680 -4.12 18.86 33.46
N GLN A 681 -3.58 17.68 33.74
CA GLN A 681 -2.89 17.40 35.00
C GLN A 681 -1.37 17.53 34.92
N ALA A 682 -0.77 17.65 33.73
CA ALA A 682 0.67 17.79 33.56
C ALA A 682 1.25 18.94 34.42
N GLN A 683 2.22 18.60 35.26
CA GLN A 683 2.91 19.54 36.16
C GLN A 683 4.33 19.84 35.66
N GLN A 684 5.01 20.77 36.34
CA GLN A 684 6.34 21.23 35.98
C GLN A 684 7.39 20.10 35.97
N ASP A 685 8.23 20.11 34.94
CA ASP A 685 9.17 19.04 34.56
C ASP A 685 10.35 18.88 35.55
N VAL A 686 10.76 17.62 35.83
CA VAL A 686 11.91 17.27 36.69
C VAL A 686 13.10 16.72 35.87
N LEU A 687 12.88 16.21 34.65
CA LEU A 687 13.89 15.49 33.86
C LEU A 687 14.40 16.29 32.65
N LEU A 688 13.62 17.23 32.11
CA LEU A 688 13.99 18.07 30.97
C LEU A 688 13.85 19.56 31.33
N PRO A 689 14.91 20.20 31.85
CA PRO A 689 14.85 21.59 32.34
C PRO A 689 14.50 22.65 31.27
N GLU A 690 14.46 22.27 29.99
CA GLU A 690 14.12 23.14 28.85
C GLU A 690 12.61 23.14 28.49
N ARG A 691 11.78 22.30 29.12
CA ARG A 691 10.32 22.16 28.83
C ARG A 691 9.48 22.40 30.09
N THR A 692 8.26 22.89 29.91
CA THR A 692 7.46 23.46 31.02
C THR A 692 6.53 22.46 31.72
N ARG A 693 6.15 21.32 31.10
CA ARG A 693 5.29 20.27 31.72
C ARG A 693 5.51 18.86 31.17
N SER A 694 5.56 17.83 32.04
CA SER A 694 5.78 16.42 31.65
C SER A 694 4.99 15.39 32.46
N TRP A 695 4.75 14.22 31.87
CA TRP A 695 4.32 12.99 32.54
C TRP A 695 5.32 11.87 32.31
N LEU A 696 5.65 11.13 33.36
CA LEU A 696 6.53 9.96 33.31
C LEU A 696 5.74 8.69 33.63
N ILE A 697 5.82 7.68 32.77
CA ILE A 697 5.30 6.34 33.01
C ILE A 697 6.43 5.36 32.86
N ASP A 698 6.92 4.85 33.98
CA ASP A 698 7.90 3.79 34.02
C ASP A 698 7.21 2.43 34.15
N GLY A 699 7.83 1.38 33.66
CA GLY A 699 7.25 0.05 33.60
C GLY A 699 8.16 -0.92 32.87
N ASP A 700 7.87 -2.20 33.02
CA ASP A 700 8.66 -3.30 32.52
C ASP A 700 7.95 -4.02 31.36
N ALA A 701 8.67 -4.91 30.68
CA ALA A 701 8.14 -5.63 29.53
C ALA A 701 7.02 -6.61 29.93
N GLY A 702 5.79 -6.32 29.48
CA GLY A 702 4.57 -7.03 29.89
C GLY A 702 3.47 -6.06 30.29
N ASP A 703 3.87 -4.90 30.79
CA ASP A 703 2.96 -3.81 31.11
C ASP A 703 2.32 -3.22 29.85
N VAL A 704 1.07 -2.81 30.01
CA VAL A 704 0.28 -2.20 28.95
C VAL A 704 -0.26 -0.86 29.42
N VAL A 705 0.10 0.20 28.71
CA VAL A 705 -0.61 1.48 28.76
C VAL A 705 -1.69 1.44 27.68
N GLN A 706 -2.93 1.25 28.11
CA GLN A 706 -4.08 1.27 27.23
C GLN A 706 -4.65 2.67 27.14
N LEU A 707 -4.71 3.21 25.93
CA LEU A 707 -5.29 4.53 25.68
C LEU A 707 -6.80 4.38 25.50
N SER A 708 -7.60 5.05 26.34
CA SER A 708 -9.07 4.92 26.36
C SER A 708 -9.74 5.20 25.01
N ASP A 709 -9.13 6.04 24.18
CA ASP A 709 -9.45 6.21 22.75
C ASP A 709 -8.16 6.54 21.98
N SER A 710 -7.54 5.52 21.37
CA SER A 710 -6.30 5.68 20.60
C SER A 710 -6.46 6.62 19.40
N THR A 711 -7.67 6.74 18.83
CA THR A 711 -7.93 7.67 17.72
C THR A 711 -7.94 9.11 18.19
N GLN A 712 -8.52 9.40 19.36
CA GLN A 712 -8.44 10.73 19.97
C GLN A 712 -7.05 11.08 20.48
N PHE A 713 -6.30 10.11 21.00
CA PHE A 713 -4.94 10.33 21.47
C PHE A 713 -4.04 10.87 20.35
N TYR A 714 -4.02 10.22 19.18
CA TYR A 714 -3.22 10.67 18.03
C TYR A 714 -3.77 11.94 17.34
N GLN A 715 -4.96 12.43 17.71
CA GLN A 715 -5.44 13.76 17.32
C GLN A 715 -4.89 14.88 18.21
N GLN A 716 -4.30 14.54 19.36
CA GLN A 716 -3.81 15.50 20.36
C GLN A 716 -2.31 15.36 20.65
N TRP A 717 -1.74 14.18 20.39
CA TRP A 717 -0.37 13.82 20.67
C TRP A 717 0.31 13.22 19.44
N GLN A 718 1.60 13.52 19.27
CA GLN A 718 2.44 12.98 18.20
C GLN A 718 3.68 12.33 18.79
N GLN A 719 3.97 11.09 18.38
CA GLN A 719 5.21 10.42 18.75
C GLN A 719 6.40 11.08 18.05
N GLN A 720 7.38 11.53 18.84
CA GLN A 720 8.59 12.21 18.37
C GLN A 720 9.78 11.25 18.21
N GLY A 721 9.67 10.02 18.74
CA GLY A 721 10.70 8.99 18.70
C GLY A 721 11.02 8.48 20.10
N THR A 722 12.27 8.10 20.32
CA THR A 722 12.77 7.62 21.62
C THR A 722 13.88 8.52 22.16
N GLN A 723 13.96 8.67 23.48
CA GLN A 723 15.02 9.39 24.16
C GLN A 723 15.64 8.52 25.26
N GLN A 724 16.96 8.54 25.38
CA GLN A 724 17.66 7.87 26.48
C GLN A 724 17.91 8.87 27.62
N SER A 725 17.48 8.52 28.83
CA SER A 725 17.69 9.32 30.04
C SER A 725 17.60 8.42 31.27
N GLY A 726 18.45 8.63 32.27
CA GLY A 726 18.44 7.83 33.51
C GLY A 726 18.67 6.33 33.31
N GLY A 727 19.44 5.94 32.28
CA GLY A 727 19.70 4.51 31.97
C GLY A 727 18.58 3.79 31.21
N LYS A 728 17.39 4.39 31.09
CA LYS A 728 16.23 3.85 30.40
C LYS A 728 16.00 4.52 29.03
N VAL A 729 15.28 3.82 28.15
CA VAL A 729 14.83 4.35 26.85
C VAL A 729 13.36 4.69 26.97
N TRP A 730 13.00 5.91 26.59
CA TRP A 730 11.64 6.44 26.72
C TRP A 730 11.04 6.68 25.34
N GLN A 731 9.83 6.20 25.09
CA GLN A 731 8.98 6.66 24.01
C GLN A 731 8.51 8.08 24.32
N VAL A 732 8.77 9.01 23.41
CA VAL A 732 8.46 10.43 23.58
C VAL A 732 7.23 10.79 22.76
N PHE A 733 6.17 11.19 23.45
CA PHE A 733 4.97 11.78 22.85
C PHE A 733 4.91 13.26 23.20
N GLU A 734 4.69 14.10 22.19
CA GLU A 734 4.55 15.55 22.37
C GLU A 734 3.14 15.97 21.98
N SER A 735 2.51 16.80 22.81
CA SER A 735 1.19 17.33 22.47
C SER A 735 1.28 18.24 21.26
N LEU A 736 0.27 18.24 20.40
CA LEU A 736 0.26 19.04 19.17
C LEU A 736 0.24 20.55 19.43
N ASP A 737 -0.17 20.98 20.63
CA ASP A 737 -0.09 22.36 21.09
C ASP A 737 1.24 22.70 21.80
N HIS A 738 2.17 21.73 21.87
CA HIS A 738 3.47 21.82 22.53
C HIS A 738 3.41 22.19 24.02
N SER A 739 2.27 21.95 24.68
CA SER A 739 2.04 22.28 26.09
C SER A 739 2.49 21.20 27.07
N ALA A 740 2.68 19.95 26.63
CA ALA A 740 3.09 18.83 27.47
C ALA A 740 3.90 17.76 26.72
N THR A 741 4.74 17.04 27.45
CA THR A 741 5.46 15.84 26.96
C THR A 741 5.07 14.62 27.81
N LEU A 742 4.79 13.49 27.17
CA LEU A 742 4.54 12.21 27.82
C LEU A 742 5.70 11.26 27.48
N LEU A 743 6.35 10.76 28.53
CA LEU A 743 7.45 9.81 28.47
C LEU A 743 6.97 8.47 28.98
N ILE A 744 6.95 7.45 28.13
CA ILE A 744 6.59 6.08 28.49
C ILE A 744 7.83 5.22 28.31
N ASN A 745 8.20 4.39 29.29
CA ASN A 745 9.31 3.47 29.12
C ASN A 745 9.10 2.62 27.85
N ASN A 746 10.15 2.44 27.05
CA ASN A 746 10.11 1.73 25.78
C ASN A 746 9.84 0.22 25.94
N GLU A 747 9.94 -0.31 27.16
CA GLU A 747 9.56 -1.69 27.48
C GLU A 747 8.05 -1.88 27.64
N VAL A 748 7.31 -0.79 27.91
CA VAL A 748 5.84 -0.81 28.09
C VAL A 748 5.13 -0.77 26.75
N MET A 749 4.14 -1.64 26.56
CA MET A 749 3.28 -1.63 25.37
C MET A 749 2.27 -0.48 25.45
N VAL A 750 2.22 0.37 24.43
CA VAL A 750 1.14 1.35 24.27
C VAL A 750 0.10 0.78 23.32
N ALA A 751 -1.12 0.54 23.80
CA ALA A 751 -2.19 -0.17 23.09
C ALA A 751 -3.42 0.72 22.81
#